data_AF-A0A9D8VIH3-F1
#
_entry.id   AF-A0A9D8VIH3-F1
#
_cell.length_a   1.000
_cell.length_b   1.000
_cell.length_c   1.000
_cell.angle_alpha   90.00
_cell.angle_beta   90.00
_cell.angle_gamma   90.00
#
_symmetry.space_group_name_H-M   'P 1'
#
loop_
_entity.id
_entity.type
_entity.pdbx_description
1 polymer ?
#
loop_
_entity_poly.entity_id
_entity_poly.type
_entity_poly.pdbx_seq_one_letter_code
_entity_poly.pdbx_strand_id
1 'polypeptide(L)'
;MRYLLLLLLLVAAPVSAQTLTLGEAVPGSLTAESKDTYTFETSEDYYVYGYVDQISVDVVVRILDPEGEEVGEYDSPARGPEPFQFSPETSGTFTIEVTPFEGEEGDYSVLLVANEPKATEPTALVDQLMQPFSSNDAPGAVISVVRNGDVVLAKGFGMANLTYGIPMTAETGVSIASVSKHFTGMALVLLEQDGALSLDDDVRDHLPDLKDFGTPITLRMMLNHTTGYREVLNFLPMAGWQFTDAMDRDLLTRIVQNQPQLQNDPGSEYNYNNTTFMLLADVVEKASEMEFGEFMQERIFKPLGMTNSTIKTHQGQVIPGSGQGYVAASGGGYRYVTDFAGAYGASGVNTTAHDIVKWMGNFRDHTVGGPEAIDSLTERGILTSGDTTNYALGLGVREWRGQMLYTHTGGETSFRTWFGYFPDIDSGLFFSSNHPSFSLGMWTDLAEAFFGEYLEAEEEEEEETTVEAGSVPTAEQLEAISGMWRFIGAPLMIEYTVEDGELFAQATNQPKFKVEPTSDSTFTFVGVPASVTFHFEEDGTTTRATHHQGPDSPMEKVVAPDMTEEELAAFTGRFINDELETIYTLTIEEGELKGHHRRLDSFTVTHLVDDEFTAGAWFLGGLKFQRDPTGKVIGFLAGSGRTRDVWFRRME
;
A
#
# COMPACT_ATOMS: atom_id res chain seq x y z
N MET A 1 16.96 -6.66 -64.51
CA MET A 1 15.61 -6.33 -64.00
C MET A 1 15.71 -6.05 -62.52
N ARG A 2 15.76 -4.77 -62.12
CA ARG A 2 15.65 -4.35 -60.72
C ARG A 2 14.29 -3.66 -60.59
N TYR A 3 13.39 -4.24 -59.80
CA TYR A 3 12.17 -3.58 -59.36
C TYR A 3 12.51 -2.80 -58.10
N LEU A 4 12.25 -1.49 -58.14
CA LEU A 4 12.31 -0.58 -57.01
C LEU A 4 10.89 -0.53 -56.43
N LEU A 5 10.69 -1.08 -55.24
CA LEU A 5 9.45 -0.91 -54.47
C LEU A 5 9.54 0.45 -53.76
N LEU A 6 8.66 1.39 -54.10
CA LEU A 6 8.42 2.60 -53.32
C LEU A 6 7.61 2.18 -52.08
N LEU A 7 8.17 2.34 -50.88
CA LEU A 7 7.37 2.40 -49.65
C LEU A 7 6.78 3.82 -49.58
N LEU A 8 5.45 3.92 -49.62
CA LEU A 8 4.73 5.12 -49.19
C LEU A 8 4.70 5.12 -47.66
N LEU A 9 5.42 6.05 -47.04
CA LEU A 9 5.18 6.47 -45.66
C LEU A 9 3.82 7.18 -45.63
N LEU A 10 2.80 6.52 -45.09
CA LEU A 10 1.60 7.17 -44.60
C LEU A 10 1.99 7.90 -43.31
N VAL A 11 2.18 9.21 -43.40
CA VAL A 11 2.17 10.07 -42.22
C VAL A 11 0.73 10.11 -41.74
N ALA A 12 0.45 9.49 -40.59
CA ALA A 12 -0.82 9.68 -39.89
C ALA A 12 -0.95 11.17 -39.56
N ALA A 13 -2.04 11.80 -40.01
CA ALA A 13 -2.34 13.17 -39.59
C ALA A 13 -2.66 13.16 -38.08
N PRO A 14 -2.27 14.19 -37.31
CA PRO A 14 -2.65 14.28 -35.91
C PRO A 14 -4.18 14.29 -35.83
N VAL A 15 -4.75 13.32 -35.13
CA VAL A 15 -6.17 13.31 -34.78
C VAL A 15 -6.37 14.53 -33.89
N SER A 16 -7.27 15.44 -34.28
CA SER A 16 -7.66 16.57 -33.43
C SER A 16 -8.23 16.01 -32.14
N ALA A 17 -7.72 16.44 -30.99
CA ALA A 17 -8.26 16.04 -29.69
C ALA A 17 -9.76 16.34 -29.62
N GLN A 18 -10.53 15.44 -29.00
CA GLN A 18 -11.98 15.60 -28.85
C GLN A 18 -12.30 16.37 -27.57
N THR A 19 -13.07 17.44 -27.66
CA THR A 19 -13.49 18.19 -26.46
C THR A 19 -14.59 17.47 -25.70
N LEU A 20 -14.38 17.18 -24.42
CA LEU A 20 -15.38 16.58 -23.54
C LEU A 20 -16.42 17.61 -23.13
N THR A 21 -17.67 17.16 -23.08
CA THR A 21 -18.79 17.91 -22.50
C THR A 21 -19.21 17.23 -21.21
N LEU A 22 -19.42 18.02 -20.16
CA LEU A 22 -19.82 17.53 -18.84
C LEU A 22 -21.07 16.64 -18.95
N GLY A 23 -20.99 15.43 -18.41
CA GLY A 23 -22.09 14.46 -18.38
C GLY A 23 -22.34 13.70 -19.69
N GLU A 24 -21.54 13.91 -20.73
CA GLU A 24 -21.66 13.20 -22.01
C GLU A 24 -20.50 12.21 -22.19
N ALA A 25 -20.83 10.91 -22.22
CA ALA A 25 -19.83 9.86 -22.44
C ALA A 25 -19.39 9.83 -23.91
N VAL A 26 -18.09 9.85 -24.15
CA VAL A 26 -17.48 9.80 -25.48
C VAL A 26 -16.84 8.44 -25.69
N PRO A 27 -17.29 7.62 -26.66
CA PRO A 27 -16.68 6.32 -26.93
C PRO A 27 -15.33 6.48 -27.61
N GLY A 28 -14.40 5.57 -27.33
CA GLY A 28 -13.09 5.44 -27.96
C GLY A 28 -12.74 3.98 -28.27
N SER A 29 -11.70 3.77 -29.06
CA SER A 29 -11.21 2.43 -29.43
C SER A 29 -9.72 2.47 -29.68
N LEU A 30 -8.97 1.62 -28.98
CA LEU A 30 -7.51 1.54 -29.03
C LEU A 30 -7.03 0.34 -29.83
N THR A 31 -5.93 0.57 -30.55
CA THR A 31 -5.00 -0.43 -31.08
C THR A 31 -3.72 -0.42 -30.23
N ALA A 32 -2.87 -1.44 -30.35
CA ALA A 32 -1.71 -1.63 -29.46
C ALA A 32 -0.74 -0.42 -29.35
N GLU A 33 -0.69 0.45 -30.37
CA GLU A 33 0.20 1.64 -30.41
C GLU A 33 -0.58 2.96 -30.52
N SER A 34 -1.92 2.95 -30.41
CA SER A 34 -2.70 4.17 -30.54
C SER A 34 -2.78 4.93 -29.22
N LYS A 35 -2.83 6.25 -29.34
CA LYS A 35 -3.18 7.17 -28.27
C LYS A 35 -4.38 8.00 -28.71
N ASP A 36 -5.40 8.03 -27.87
CA ASP A 36 -6.52 8.94 -28.02
C ASP A 36 -6.36 10.11 -27.04
N THR A 37 -6.84 11.29 -27.45
CA THR A 37 -6.64 12.53 -26.71
C THR A 37 -7.95 13.28 -26.61
N TYR A 38 -8.29 13.70 -25.41
CA TYR A 38 -9.48 14.47 -25.10
C TYR A 38 -9.11 15.77 -24.39
N THR A 39 -9.91 16.82 -24.55
CA THR A 39 -9.66 18.11 -23.87
C THR A 39 -10.87 18.63 -23.14
N PHE A 40 -10.65 19.40 -22.07
CA PHE A 40 -11.70 20.15 -21.40
C PHE A 40 -11.11 21.42 -20.77
N GLU A 41 -11.93 22.47 -20.68
CA GLU A 41 -11.54 23.71 -20.01
C GLU A 41 -11.84 23.60 -18.51
N THR A 42 -10.88 23.96 -17.67
CA THR A 42 -11.08 24.10 -16.21
C THR A 42 -10.33 25.33 -15.70
N SER A 43 -10.50 25.63 -14.42
CA SER A 43 -9.91 26.78 -13.75
C SER A 43 -9.11 26.31 -12.53
N GLU A 44 -8.15 27.14 -12.12
CA GLU A 44 -7.63 27.09 -10.75
C GLU A 44 -8.80 27.11 -9.76
N ASP A 45 -8.64 26.42 -8.62
CA ASP A 45 -9.64 26.22 -7.56
C ASP A 45 -10.86 25.34 -7.94
N TYR A 46 -10.82 24.61 -9.06
CA TYR A 46 -11.89 23.67 -9.39
C TYR A 46 -11.63 22.28 -8.80
N TYR A 47 -12.69 21.48 -8.72
CA TYR A 47 -12.66 20.04 -8.52
C TYR A 47 -13.08 19.39 -9.84
N VAL A 48 -12.23 18.47 -10.31
CA VAL A 48 -12.47 17.69 -11.52
C VAL A 48 -12.65 16.22 -11.11
N TYR A 49 -13.70 15.60 -11.61
CA TYR A 49 -13.92 14.16 -11.51
C TYR A 49 -14.44 13.61 -12.83
N GLY A 50 -13.89 12.48 -13.23
CA GLY A 50 -14.40 11.70 -14.34
C GLY A 50 -13.89 10.28 -14.26
N TYR A 51 -14.20 9.50 -15.29
CA TYR A 51 -13.64 8.17 -15.42
C TYR A 51 -13.52 7.75 -16.88
N VAL A 52 -12.65 6.78 -17.11
CA VAL A 52 -12.58 6.02 -18.35
C VAL A 52 -13.16 4.64 -18.11
N ASP A 53 -14.32 4.33 -18.69
CA ASP A 53 -14.95 3.01 -18.59
C ASP A 53 -14.29 2.05 -19.58
N GLN A 54 -13.51 1.11 -19.05
CA GLN A 54 -12.77 0.11 -19.79
C GLN A 54 -13.68 -1.06 -20.18
N ILE A 55 -14.16 -1.06 -21.43
CA ILE A 55 -15.16 -2.02 -21.93
C ILE A 55 -14.49 -3.32 -22.38
N SER A 56 -13.47 -3.22 -23.23
CA SER A 56 -12.71 -4.39 -23.72
C SER A 56 -11.20 -4.18 -23.82
N VAL A 57 -10.69 -2.99 -23.49
CA VAL A 57 -9.26 -2.67 -23.41
C VAL A 57 -8.91 -2.13 -22.03
N ASP A 58 -7.79 -2.61 -21.48
CA ASP A 58 -7.20 -2.07 -20.26
C ASP A 58 -6.44 -0.79 -20.63
N VAL A 59 -6.61 0.28 -19.87
CA VAL A 59 -6.14 1.61 -20.28
C VAL A 59 -5.33 2.29 -19.18
N VAL A 60 -4.30 3.00 -19.62
CA VAL A 60 -3.63 4.00 -18.80
C VAL A 60 -4.23 5.37 -19.15
N VAL A 61 -4.66 6.11 -18.13
CA VAL A 61 -5.22 7.45 -18.26
C VAL A 61 -4.22 8.45 -17.69
N ARG A 62 -3.72 9.36 -18.53
CA ARG A 62 -2.89 10.49 -18.09
C ARG A 62 -3.67 11.78 -18.22
N ILE A 63 -3.56 12.63 -17.21
CA ILE A 63 -4.09 13.98 -17.23
C ILE A 63 -2.92 14.94 -17.34
N LEU A 64 -2.96 15.82 -18.34
CA LEU A 64 -1.97 16.87 -18.56
C LEU A 64 -2.59 18.24 -18.35
N ASP A 65 -1.83 19.16 -17.79
CA ASP A 65 -2.19 20.56 -17.63
C ASP A 65 -2.09 21.36 -18.96
N PRO A 66 -2.41 22.67 -18.98
CA PRO A 66 -2.31 23.51 -20.18
C PRO A 66 -0.89 23.67 -20.72
N GLU A 67 0.12 23.48 -19.88
CA GLU A 67 1.54 23.52 -20.21
C GLU A 67 2.03 22.19 -20.79
N GLY A 68 1.27 21.11 -20.59
CA GLY A 68 1.56 19.75 -21.04
C GLY A 68 2.22 18.87 -19.98
N GLU A 69 2.31 19.35 -18.73
CA GLU A 69 2.86 18.60 -17.60
C GLU A 69 1.82 17.64 -17.01
N GLU A 70 2.28 16.48 -16.53
CA GLU A 70 1.40 15.45 -16.01
C GLU A 70 0.90 15.80 -14.59
N VAL A 71 -0.42 15.88 -14.42
CA VAL A 71 -1.05 16.10 -13.11
C VAL A 71 -1.57 14.82 -12.48
N GLY A 72 -1.58 13.72 -13.23
CA GLY A 72 -1.85 12.39 -12.68
C GLY A 72 -1.99 11.30 -13.73
N GLU A 73 -1.57 10.09 -13.35
CA GLU A 73 -1.72 8.85 -14.11
C GLU A 73 -2.60 7.86 -13.32
N TYR A 74 -3.51 7.18 -14.02
CA TYR A 74 -4.50 6.27 -13.44
C TYR A 74 -4.56 4.97 -14.27
N ASP A 75 -4.41 3.83 -13.60
CA ASP A 75 -4.25 2.48 -14.20
C ASP A 75 -4.80 1.37 -13.27
N SER A 76 -5.82 1.68 -12.45
CA SER A 76 -6.51 0.66 -11.66
C SER A 76 -7.99 1.00 -11.39
N PRO A 77 -8.93 0.11 -11.79
CA PRO A 77 -8.76 -1.31 -12.12
C PRO A 77 -8.62 -1.62 -13.62
N ALA A 78 -8.06 -2.79 -13.97
CA ALA A 78 -7.92 -3.30 -15.36
C ALA A 78 -9.23 -3.50 -16.19
N ARG A 79 -10.40 -3.31 -15.57
CA ARG A 79 -11.73 -3.38 -16.21
C ARG A 79 -12.76 -2.57 -15.44
N GLY A 80 -13.68 -1.93 -16.17
CA GLY A 80 -14.71 -1.05 -15.62
C GLY A 80 -14.23 0.41 -15.49
N PRO A 81 -14.85 1.22 -14.63
CA PRO A 81 -14.49 2.62 -14.49
C PRO A 81 -13.09 2.80 -13.87
N GLU A 82 -12.20 3.48 -14.59
CA GLU A 82 -10.93 4.05 -14.13
C GLU A 82 -11.17 5.49 -13.67
N PRO A 83 -11.39 5.76 -12.37
CA PRO A 83 -11.74 7.09 -11.90
C PRO A 83 -10.51 7.99 -11.82
N PHE A 84 -10.59 9.18 -12.40
CA PHE A 84 -9.63 10.26 -12.16
C PHE A 84 -10.29 11.40 -11.38
N GLN A 85 -9.59 11.93 -10.38
CA GLN A 85 -10.03 13.09 -9.63
C GLN A 85 -8.85 13.95 -9.19
N PHE A 86 -8.95 15.26 -9.37
CA PHE A 86 -7.88 16.19 -8.98
C PHE A 86 -8.42 17.61 -8.80
N SER A 87 -7.61 18.48 -8.19
CA SER A 87 -7.85 19.92 -8.11
C SER A 87 -6.80 20.62 -8.97
N PRO A 88 -7.17 21.35 -10.04
CA PRO A 88 -6.21 22.05 -10.89
C PRO A 88 -5.47 23.16 -10.15
N GLU A 89 -4.16 23.25 -10.36
CA GLU A 89 -3.33 24.37 -9.89
C GLU A 89 -3.27 25.52 -10.90
N THR A 90 -3.58 25.24 -12.17
CA THR A 90 -3.61 26.22 -13.25
C THR A 90 -4.97 26.24 -13.96
N SER A 91 -5.29 27.41 -14.54
CA SER A 91 -6.47 27.58 -15.39
C SER A 91 -6.13 27.32 -16.85
N GLY A 92 -6.96 26.55 -17.56
CA GLY A 92 -6.83 26.41 -19.02
C GLY A 92 -7.40 25.11 -19.58
N THR A 93 -6.92 24.75 -20.76
CA THR A 93 -7.29 23.52 -21.45
C THR A 93 -6.46 22.35 -20.91
N PHE A 94 -7.10 21.46 -20.16
CA PHE A 94 -6.48 20.20 -19.72
C PHE A 94 -6.67 19.13 -20.79
N THR A 95 -5.74 18.18 -20.82
CA THR A 95 -5.72 17.07 -21.75
C THR A 95 -5.86 15.75 -21.01
N ILE A 96 -6.74 14.86 -21.48
CA ILE A 96 -6.79 13.46 -21.06
C ILE A 96 -6.21 12.62 -22.18
N GLU A 97 -5.11 11.95 -21.90
CA GLU A 97 -4.54 10.93 -22.78
C GLU A 97 -5.00 9.55 -22.34
N VAL A 98 -5.47 8.75 -23.29
CA VAL A 98 -5.87 7.34 -23.05
C VAL A 98 -5.03 6.46 -23.95
N THR A 99 -4.26 5.57 -23.34
CA THR A 99 -3.35 4.62 -24.01
C THR A 99 -3.63 3.18 -23.55
N PRO A 100 -3.32 2.16 -24.36
CA PRO A 100 -3.56 0.78 -23.96
C PRO A 100 -2.51 0.31 -22.95
N PHE A 101 -2.93 -0.32 -21.86
CA PHE A 101 -2.03 -1.04 -20.95
C PHE A 101 -1.47 -2.27 -21.67
N GLU A 102 -0.15 -2.47 -21.61
CA GLU A 102 0.58 -3.58 -22.25
C GLU A 102 0.25 -3.83 -23.74
N GLY A 103 -0.20 -2.79 -24.46
CA GLY A 103 -0.55 -2.90 -25.88
C GLY A 103 -1.83 -3.70 -26.15
N GLU A 104 -2.75 -3.80 -25.19
CA GLU A 104 -4.09 -4.34 -25.42
C GLU A 104 -4.85 -3.55 -26.51
N GLU A 105 -5.87 -4.20 -27.10
CA GLU A 105 -6.75 -3.58 -28.09
C GLU A 105 -8.21 -3.74 -27.70
N GLY A 106 -9.02 -2.71 -27.95
CA GLY A 106 -10.44 -2.76 -27.61
C GLY A 106 -11.06 -1.40 -27.39
N ASP A 107 -12.26 -1.41 -26.82
CA ASP A 107 -13.15 -0.26 -26.72
C ASP A 107 -13.22 0.25 -25.28
N TYR A 108 -13.47 1.55 -25.15
CA TYR A 108 -13.65 2.24 -23.88
C TYR A 108 -14.60 3.44 -24.05
N SER A 109 -14.92 4.13 -22.95
CA SER A 109 -15.57 5.44 -23.03
C SER A 109 -15.06 6.41 -21.96
N VAL A 110 -14.95 7.69 -22.29
CA VAL A 110 -14.53 8.73 -21.34
C VAL A 110 -15.73 9.54 -20.91
N LEU A 111 -15.87 9.79 -19.61
CA LEU A 111 -16.89 10.66 -19.06
C LEU A 111 -16.28 11.66 -18.08
N LEU A 112 -16.47 12.95 -18.36
CA LEU A 112 -16.26 14.02 -17.39
C LEU A 112 -17.54 14.20 -16.56
N VAL A 113 -17.48 13.91 -15.27
CA VAL A 113 -18.63 13.89 -14.35
C VAL A 113 -18.78 15.21 -13.60
N ALA A 114 -17.68 15.75 -13.09
CA ALA A 114 -17.63 17.05 -12.43
C ALA A 114 -16.46 17.89 -12.95
N ASN A 115 -16.75 19.19 -13.08
CA ASN A 115 -15.82 20.24 -13.41
C ASN A 115 -16.43 21.53 -12.85
N GLU A 116 -16.27 21.71 -11.55
CA GLU A 116 -16.98 22.71 -10.75
C GLU A 116 -16.05 23.30 -9.69
N PRO A 117 -16.33 24.49 -9.12
CA PRO A 117 -15.51 25.05 -8.05
C PRO A 117 -15.34 24.06 -6.89
N LYS A 118 -14.10 23.91 -6.39
CA LYS A 118 -13.80 23.13 -5.21
C LYS A 118 -14.57 23.72 -4.03
N ALA A 119 -15.31 22.86 -3.34
CA ALA A 119 -16.15 23.30 -2.24
C ALA A 119 -15.29 23.80 -1.08
N THR A 120 -15.58 25.01 -0.63
CA THR A 120 -14.92 25.63 0.53
C THR A 120 -15.58 25.23 1.86
N GLU A 121 -16.86 24.85 1.83
CA GLU A 121 -17.55 24.31 3.00
C GLU A 121 -17.13 22.84 3.22
N PRO A 122 -16.60 22.46 4.40
CA PRO A 122 -15.96 21.15 4.58
C PRO A 122 -16.87 19.95 4.29
N THR A 123 -18.15 20.04 4.65
CA THR A 123 -19.11 18.97 4.38
C THR A 123 -19.47 18.84 2.90
N ALA A 124 -19.41 19.95 2.14
CA ALA A 124 -19.62 19.92 0.69
C ALA A 124 -18.38 19.38 -0.02
N LEU A 125 -17.17 19.66 0.50
CA LEU A 125 -15.93 19.05 -0.01
C LEU A 125 -15.96 17.53 0.14
N VAL A 126 -16.45 17.02 1.28
CA VAL A 126 -16.66 15.57 1.43
C VAL A 126 -17.58 15.01 0.34
N ASP A 127 -18.68 15.69 0.03
CA ASP A 127 -19.61 15.25 -1.00
C ASP A 127 -18.99 15.24 -2.39
N GLN A 128 -18.09 16.19 -2.69
CA GLN A 128 -17.30 16.21 -3.92
C GLN A 128 -16.30 15.04 -3.96
N LEU A 129 -15.46 14.88 -2.93
CA LEU A 129 -14.45 13.82 -2.88
C LEU A 129 -15.03 12.40 -2.87
N MET A 130 -16.31 12.25 -2.50
CA MET A 130 -17.03 10.98 -2.50
C MET A 130 -17.85 10.71 -3.77
N GLN A 131 -17.74 11.54 -4.80
CA GLN A 131 -18.41 11.30 -6.09
C GLN A 131 -18.11 9.93 -6.72
N PRO A 132 -16.90 9.34 -6.61
CA PRO A 132 -16.66 7.97 -7.08
C PRO A 132 -17.55 6.90 -6.43
N PHE A 133 -18.13 7.21 -5.27
CA PHE A 133 -19.02 6.33 -4.51
C PHE A 133 -20.48 6.81 -4.56
N SER A 134 -20.83 7.72 -5.47
CA SER A 134 -22.19 8.29 -5.54
C SER A 134 -23.19 7.42 -6.32
N SER A 135 -22.72 6.39 -7.03
CA SER A 135 -23.55 5.52 -7.85
C SER A 135 -24.20 4.38 -7.05
N ASN A 136 -25.26 3.79 -7.61
CA ASN A 136 -25.99 2.67 -7.00
C ASN A 136 -25.41 1.28 -7.35
N ASP A 137 -24.32 1.25 -8.11
CA ASP A 137 -23.63 0.06 -8.59
C ASP A 137 -22.14 0.02 -8.19
N ALA A 138 -21.66 1.04 -7.47
CA ALA A 138 -20.34 1.05 -6.86
C ALA A 138 -20.40 0.52 -5.41
N PRO A 139 -19.30 -0.10 -4.92
CA PRO A 139 -19.04 -0.26 -3.50
C PRO A 139 -19.21 1.06 -2.75
N GLY A 140 -19.29 0.99 -1.43
CA GLY A 140 -19.54 2.14 -0.59
C GLY A 140 -18.34 2.60 0.24
N ALA A 141 -18.54 3.74 0.87
CA ALA A 141 -17.64 4.29 1.86
C ALA A 141 -18.42 4.93 3.02
N VAL A 142 -17.83 4.95 4.20
CA VAL A 142 -18.33 5.67 5.37
C VAL A 142 -17.30 6.69 5.82
N ILE A 143 -17.75 7.81 6.33
CA ILE A 143 -16.91 8.87 6.89
C ILE A 143 -17.52 9.42 8.18
N SER A 144 -16.67 9.76 9.14
CA SER A 144 -17.03 10.52 10.33
C SER A 144 -15.96 11.55 10.67
N VAL A 145 -16.40 12.72 11.12
CA VAL A 145 -15.53 13.82 11.53
C VAL A 145 -15.93 14.28 12.93
N VAL A 146 -14.94 14.37 13.82
CA VAL A 146 -15.05 14.99 15.13
C VAL A 146 -14.32 16.32 15.08
N ARG A 147 -14.95 17.40 15.53
CA ARG A 147 -14.33 18.73 15.65
C ARG A 147 -14.63 19.29 17.03
N ASN A 148 -13.60 19.65 17.78
CA ASN A 148 -13.71 20.13 19.17
C ASN A 148 -14.60 19.21 20.04
N GLY A 149 -14.45 17.90 19.85
CA GLY A 149 -15.17 16.90 20.62
C GLY A 149 -16.58 16.58 20.14
N ASP A 150 -17.13 17.33 19.19
CA ASP A 150 -18.46 17.14 18.63
C ASP A 150 -18.40 16.40 17.28
N VAL A 151 -19.31 15.45 17.06
CA VAL A 151 -19.47 14.78 15.77
C VAL A 151 -20.15 15.74 14.79
N VAL A 152 -19.38 16.31 13.87
CA VAL A 152 -19.87 17.28 12.88
C VAL A 152 -20.28 16.61 11.56
N LEU A 153 -19.82 15.38 11.31
CA LEU A 153 -20.22 14.58 10.17
C LEU A 153 -20.20 13.09 10.52
N ALA A 154 -21.22 12.36 10.05
CA ALA A 154 -21.24 10.90 9.97
C ALA A 154 -22.12 10.52 8.78
N LYS A 155 -21.54 9.95 7.72
CA LYS A 155 -22.24 9.73 6.44
C LYS A 155 -21.75 8.48 5.73
N GLY A 156 -22.65 7.84 4.98
CA GLY A 156 -22.35 6.74 4.07
C GLY A 156 -22.61 7.12 2.61
N PHE A 157 -21.85 6.51 1.71
CA PHE A 157 -21.87 6.69 0.25
C PHE A 157 -21.84 5.32 -0.42
N GLY A 158 -22.46 5.16 -1.58
CA GLY A 158 -22.45 3.92 -2.36
C GLY A 158 -23.17 2.76 -1.68
N MET A 159 -22.74 1.53 -1.98
CA MET A 159 -23.43 0.31 -1.54
C MET A 159 -22.66 -0.49 -0.49
N ALA A 160 -23.34 -0.80 0.62
CA ALA A 160 -22.92 -1.83 1.57
C ALA A 160 -23.07 -3.24 0.98
N ASN A 161 -24.05 -3.42 0.08
CA ASN A 161 -24.27 -4.68 -0.62
C ASN A 161 -24.80 -4.44 -2.05
N LEU A 162 -23.98 -4.76 -3.04
CA LEU A 162 -24.32 -4.63 -4.46
C LEU A 162 -25.38 -5.62 -4.92
N THR A 163 -25.37 -6.86 -4.42
CA THR A 163 -26.32 -7.90 -4.82
C THR A 163 -27.76 -7.54 -4.49
N TYR A 164 -27.97 -6.88 -3.35
CA TYR A 164 -29.29 -6.53 -2.83
C TYR A 164 -29.60 -5.03 -2.93
N GLY A 165 -28.69 -4.21 -3.45
CA GLY A 165 -28.85 -2.76 -3.52
C GLY A 165 -29.03 -2.12 -2.14
N ILE A 166 -28.26 -2.58 -1.15
CA ILE A 166 -28.32 -2.03 0.21
C ILE A 166 -27.33 -0.86 0.29
N PRO A 167 -27.80 0.38 0.53
CA PRO A 167 -26.93 1.53 0.60
C PRO A 167 -26.03 1.47 1.84
N MET A 168 -24.83 2.03 1.70
CA MET A 168 -23.94 2.28 2.83
C MET A 168 -24.48 3.43 3.67
N THR A 169 -24.47 3.26 4.99
CA THR A 169 -24.93 4.26 5.97
C THR A 169 -23.89 4.42 7.07
N ALA A 170 -24.00 5.46 7.91
CA ALA A 170 -23.09 5.65 9.04
C ALA A 170 -23.19 4.51 10.08
N GLU A 171 -24.29 3.77 10.06
CA GLU A 171 -24.60 2.60 10.88
C GLU A 171 -24.13 1.28 10.26
N THR A 172 -23.62 1.29 9.03
CA THR A 172 -23.12 0.08 8.38
C THR A 172 -21.80 -0.34 9.01
N GLY A 173 -21.72 -1.62 9.40
CA GLY A 173 -20.49 -2.22 9.92
C GLY A 173 -19.44 -2.37 8.81
N VAL A 174 -18.21 -1.93 9.08
CA VAL A 174 -17.06 -2.02 8.18
C VAL A 174 -15.88 -2.67 8.90
N SER A 175 -15.09 -3.49 8.18
CA SER A 175 -13.82 -3.99 8.69
C SER A 175 -12.79 -2.86 8.65
N ILE A 176 -12.21 -2.53 9.80
CA ILE A 176 -11.21 -1.43 9.87
C ILE A 176 -9.77 -1.92 9.71
N ALA A 177 -9.60 -3.21 9.37
CA ALA A 177 -8.31 -3.80 9.10
C ALA A 177 -7.30 -3.50 10.23
N SER A 178 -6.08 -3.08 9.88
CA SER A 178 -5.02 -2.77 10.83
C SER A 178 -5.30 -1.67 11.85
N VAL A 179 -6.33 -0.82 11.68
CA VAL A 179 -6.76 0.11 12.75
C VAL A 179 -7.21 -0.67 14.00
N SER A 180 -7.57 -1.95 13.86
CA SER A 180 -7.86 -2.87 14.97
C SER A 180 -6.73 -2.97 16.01
N LYS A 181 -5.48 -2.69 15.62
CA LYS A 181 -4.31 -2.79 16.49
C LYS A 181 -4.38 -1.86 17.70
N HIS A 182 -5.06 -0.72 17.59
CA HIS A 182 -5.32 0.18 18.72
C HIS A 182 -6.00 -0.55 19.87
N PHE A 183 -7.01 -1.36 19.52
CA PHE A 183 -7.84 -2.07 20.49
C PHE A 183 -7.05 -3.21 21.14
N THR A 184 -6.25 -3.94 20.35
CA THR A 184 -5.33 -4.95 20.86
C THR A 184 -4.31 -4.34 21.82
N GLY A 185 -3.69 -3.21 21.47
CA GLY A 185 -2.79 -2.49 22.36
C GLY A 185 -3.45 -2.09 23.67
N MET A 186 -4.64 -1.49 23.60
CA MET A 186 -5.42 -1.14 24.78
C MET A 186 -5.77 -2.37 25.64
N ALA A 187 -6.10 -3.51 25.04
CA ALA A 187 -6.37 -4.73 25.80
C ALA A 187 -5.17 -5.19 26.63
N LEU A 188 -3.96 -5.14 26.07
CA LEU A 188 -2.73 -5.50 26.80
C LEU A 188 -2.42 -4.48 27.90
N VAL A 189 -2.61 -3.18 27.64
CA VAL A 189 -2.45 -2.12 28.65
C VAL A 189 -3.41 -2.32 29.82
N LEU A 190 -4.68 -2.63 29.55
CA LEU A 190 -5.67 -2.92 30.60
C LEU A 190 -5.29 -4.15 31.43
N LEU A 191 -4.76 -5.20 30.79
CA LEU A 191 -4.30 -6.40 31.49
C LEU A 191 -3.05 -6.14 32.35
N GLU A 192 -2.14 -5.28 31.89
CA GLU A 192 -1.02 -4.80 32.70
C GLU A 192 -1.50 -4.01 33.93
N GLN A 193 -2.46 -3.10 33.75
CA GLN A 193 -3.07 -2.35 34.86
C GLN A 193 -3.77 -3.25 35.88
N ASP A 194 -4.42 -4.32 35.41
CA ASP A 194 -5.05 -5.33 36.27
C ASP A 194 -4.02 -6.20 37.01
N GLY A 195 -2.73 -6.12 36.64
CA GLY A 195 -1.64 -6.96 37.15
C GLY A 195 -1.68 -8.39 36.64
N ALA A 196 -2.38 -8.65 35.52
CA ALA A 196 -2.49 -9.97 34.91
C ALA A 196 -1.26 -10.36 34.09
N LEU A 197 -0.51 -9.36 33.60
CA LEU A 197 0.74 -9.50 32.87
C LEU A 197 1.61 -8.26 33.09
N SER A 198 2.85 -8.27 32.60
CA SER A 198 3.63 -7.06 32.37
C SER A 198 4.00 -6.96 30.89
N LEU A 199 4.03 -5.75 30.32
CA LEU A 199 4.41 -5.57 28.92
C LEU A 199 5.89 -5.95 28.67
N ASP A 200 6.70 -6.05 29.72
CA ASP A 200 8.10 -6.46 29.65
C ASP A 200 8.29 -7.98 29.88
N ASP A 201 7.20 -8.73 30.04
CA ASP A 201 7.24 -10.20 30.10
C ASP A 201 7.71 -10.77 28.76
N ASP A 202 8.45 -11.87 28.80
CA ASP A 202 8.71 -12.66 27.60
C ASP A 202 7.37 -13.24 27.13
N VAL A 203 7.08 -13.13 25.83
CA VAL A 203 5.86 -13.71 25.23
C VAL A 203 5.68 -15.19 25.58
N ARG A 204 6.78 -15.92 25.80
CA ARG A 204 6.77 -17.34 26.16
C ARG A 204 6.26 -17.62 27.57
N ASP A 205 6.21 -16.62 28.45
CA ASP A 205 5.56 -16.75 29.76
C ASP A 205 4.03 -16.93 29.60
N HIS A 206 3.47 -16.40 28.50
CA HIS A 206 2.06 -16.48 28.15
C HIS A 206 1.76 -17.54 27.08
N LEU A 207 2.70 -17.75 26.14
CA LEU A 207 2.61 -18.69 25.02
C LEU A 207 3.82 -19.64 25.02
N PRO A 208 3.88 -20.64 25.92
CA PRO A 208 5.07 -21.45 26.15
C PRO A 208 5.47 -22.36 24.98
N ASP A 209 4.56 -22.57 24.03
CA ASP A 209 4.81 -23.37 22.84
C ASP A 209 5.63 -22.61 21.78
N LEU A 210 5.83 -21.29 21.92
CA LEU A 210 6.68 -20.54 21.00
C LEU A 210 8.17 -20.91 21.17
N LYS A 211 8.90 -20.87 20.06
CA LYS A 211 10.32 -21.22 20.01
C LYS A 211 11.17 -20.25 20.82
N ASP A 212 12.15 -20.81 21.53
CA ASP A 212 13.24 -20.06 22.15
C ASP A 212 14.28 -19.66 21.10
N PHE A 213 14.43 -18.35 20.87
CA PHE A 213 15.46 -17.81 19.99
C PHE A 213 16.76 -17.45 20.73
N GLY A 214 16.85 -17.73 22.04
CA GLY A 214 18.01 -17.43 22.88
C GLY A 214 18.01 -16.02 23.50
N THR A 215 17.08 -15.16 23.08
CA THR A 215 16.86 -13.80 23.60
C THR A 215 15.36 -13.61 23.84
N PRO A 216 14.95 -13.01 24.98
CA PRO A 216 13.54 -12.74 25.25
C PRO A 216 12.91 -11.81 24.22
N ILE A 217 11.67 -12.11 23.83
CA ILE A 217 10.82 -11.23 23.01
C ILE A 217 9.70 -10.73 23.89
N THR A 218 9.68 -9.43 24.22
CA THR A 218 8.68 -8.90 25.13
C THR A 218 7.36 -8.55 24.44
N LEU A 219 6.27 -8.52 25.20
CA LEU A 219 4.96 -8.06 24.69
C LEU A 219 5.03 -6.62 24.17
N ARG A 220 5.85 -5.75 24.78
CA ARG A 220 6.13 -4.39 24.32
C ARG A 220 6.81 -4.38 22.95
N MET A 221 7.77 -5.27 22.71
CA MET A 221 8.41 -5.41 21.38
C MET A 221 7.41 -5.88 20.33
N MET A 222 6.48 -6.78 20.70
CA MET A 222 5.41 -7.23 19.81
C MET A 222 4.46 -6.09 19.41
N LEU A 223 4.08 -5.24 20.37
CA LEU A 223 3.22 -4.07 20.17
C LEU A 223 3.90 -2.97 19.34
N ASN A 224 5.21 -2.80 19.48
CA ASN A 224 6.00 -1.79 18.76
C ASN A 224 6.64 -2.29 17.46
N HIS A 225 6.34 -3.53 17.04
CA HIS A 225 6.86 -4.14 15.80
C HIS A 225 8.39 -4.29 15.75
N THR A 226 9.03 -4.68 16.86
CA THR A 226 10.51 -4.77 16.96
C THR A 226 11.03 -6.18 17.30
N THR A 227 10.33 -7.25 16.89
CA THR A 227 10.63 -8.63 17.37
C THR A 227 11.59 -9.44 16.49
N GLY A 228 11.58 -9.22 15.18
CA GLY A 228 12.27 -10.07 14.21
C GLY A 228 11.54 -11.36 13.80
N TYR A 229 10.26 -11.52 14.14
CA TYR A 229 9.42 -12.62 13.62
C TYR A 229 9.15 -12.48 12.11
N ARG A 230 8.85 -13.60 11.43
CA ARG A 230 8.32 -13.58 10.05
C ARG A 230 7.03 -12.78 9.99
N GLU A 231 6.85 -11.95 8.96
CA GLU A 231 5.59 -11.24 8.73
C GLU A 231 4.65 -12.12 7.90
N VAL A 232 3.57 -12.60 8.50
CA VAL A 232 2.70 -13.63 7.90
C VAL A 232 2.10 -13.25 6.54
N LEU A 233 1.78 -11.97 6.31
CA LEU A 233 1.16 -11.52 5.06
C LEU A 233 2.14 -11.49 3.88
N ASN A 234 3.44 -11.35 4.13
CA ASN A 234 4.49 -11.50 3.12
C ASN A 234 4.97 -12.96 3.03
N PHE A 235 4.97 -13.68 4.16
CA PHE A 235 5.57 -15.02 4.27
C PHE A 235 4.69 -16.13 3.69
N LEU A 236 3.40 -16.18 4.02
CA LEU A 236 2.52 -17.26 3.55
C LEU A 236 2.25 -17.25 2.03
N PRO A 237 2.17 -16.10 1.34
CA PRO A 237 2.09 -16.07 -0.12
C PRO A 237 3.28 -16.76 -0.82
N MET A 238 4.45 -16.83 -0.18
CA MET A 238 5.59 -17.64 -0.68
C MET A 238 5.29 -19.15 -0.70
N ALA A 239 4.23 -19.61 -0.04
CA ALA A 239 3.72 -20.98 -0.14
C ALA A 239 2.42 -21.06 -0.96
N GLY A 240 2.06 -20.00 -1.67
CA GLY A 240 0.84 -19.89 -2.47
C GLY A 240 -0.46 -19.78 -1.67
N TRP A 241 -0.37 -19.30 -0.44
CA TRP A 241 -1.56 -18.89 0.32
C TRP A 241 -2.14 -17.61 -0.24
N GLN A 242 -3.45 -17.53 -0.26
CA GLN A 242 -4.20 -16.31 -0.60
C GLN A 242 -4.73 -15.66 0.68
N PHE A 243 -4.95 -14.35 0.68
CA PHE A 243 -5.55 -13.64 1.82
C PHE A 243 -6.99 -14.08 2.13
N THR A 244 -7.61 -14.87 1.26
CA THR A 244 -8.93 -15.48 1.46
C THR A 244 -8.84 -16.90 2.02
N ASP A 245 -7.64 -17.49 2.15
CA ASP A 245 -7.47 -18.79 2.77
C ASP A 245 -7.72 -18.69 4.29
N ALA A 246 -8.39 -19.70 4.85
CA ALA A 246 -8.64 -19.77 6.28
C ALA A 246 -7.34 -20.05 7.04
N MET A 247 -7.05 -19.22 8.03
CA MET A 247 -5.90 -19.37 8.92
C MET A 247 -6.37 -19.69 10.33
N ASP A 248 -5.95 -20.84 10.85
CA ASP A 248 -6.11 -21.17 12.26
C ASP A 248 -4.96 -20.58 13.10
N ARG A 249 -5.20 -20.46 14.41
CA ARG A 249 -4.22 -19.94 15.36
C ARG A 249 -2.98 -20.84 15.47
N ASP A 250 -3.17 -22.15 15.38
CA ASP A 250 -2.09 -23.14 15.41
C ASP A 250 -1.10 -22.95 14.25
N LEU A 251 -1.53 -22.43 13.10
CA LEU A 251 -0.63 -22.09 11.99
C LEU A 251 0.35 -20.99 12.38
N LEU A 252 -0.10 -19.95 13.09
CA LEU A 252 0.77 -18.86 13.53
C LEU A 252 1.84 -19.35 14.51
N THR A 253 1.44 -20.16 15.49
CA THR A 253 2.38 -20.80 16.41
C THR A 253 3.40 -21.63 15.65
N ARG A 254 2.96 -22.43 14.66
CA ARG A 254 3.86 -23.22 13.82
C ARG A 254 4.80 -22.38 12.97
N ILE A 255 4.36 -21.24 12.42
CA ILE A 255 5.22 -20.31 11.68
C ILE A 255 6.37 -19.85 12.57
N VAL A 256 6.08 -19.40 13.80
CA VAL A 256 7.13 -18.94 14.73
C VAL A 256 7.99 -20.10 15.22
N GLN A 257 7.40 -21.28 15.46
CA GLN A 257 8.15 -22.48 15.86
C GLN A 257 9.15 -22.93 14.79
N ASN A 258 8.75 -22.87 13.53
CA ASN A 258 9.56 -23.33 12.40
C ASN A 258 10.58 -22.30 11.93
N GLN A 259 10.40 -21.02 12.27
CA GLN A 259 11.36 -19.97 11.94
C GLN A 259 12.75 -20.32 12.53
N PRO A 260 13.82 -20.43 11.72
CA PRO A 260 15.11 -20.92 12.17
C PRO A 260 15.80 -19.92 13.09
N GLN A 261 15.71 -18.63 12.75
CA GLN A 261 16.32 -17.50 13.45
C GLN A 261 15.48 -16.23 13.25
N LEU A 262 15.64 -15.25 14.13
CA LEU A 262 15.03 -13.92 13.96
C LEU A 262 15.66 -13.19 12.76
N GLN A 263 14.85 -12.35 12.12
CA GLN A 263 15.29 -11.55 10.95
C GLN A 263 16.18 -10.37 11.35
N ASN A 264 16.11 -9.96 12.61
CA ASN A 264 16.89 -8.90 13.24
C ASN A 264 16.97 -9.14 14.74
N ASP A 265 17.87 -8.43 15.42
CA ASP A 265 17.96 -8.48 16.87
C ASP A 265 16.72 -7.85 17.52
N PRO A 266 16.18 -8.40 18.61
CA PRO A 266 15.01 -7.83 19.29
C PRO A 266 15.24 -6.39 19.73
N GLY A 267 14.32 -5.49 19.37
CA GLY A 267 14.40 -4.06 19.67
C GLY A 267 15.31 -3.24 18.74
N SER A 268 16.05 -3.86 17.81
CA SER A 268 17.04 -3.13 17.00
C SER A 268 16.44 -2.29 15.88
N GLU A 269 15.31 -2.70 15.34
CA GLU A 269 14.64 -2.01 14.24
C GLU A 269 13.12 -2.17 14.30
N TYR A 270 12.43 -1.19 13.73
CA TYR A 270 10.99 -1.28 13.46
C TYR A 270 10.75 -2.04 12.15
N ASN A 271 9.95 -3.11 12.22
CA ASN A 271 9.51 -3.88 11.07
C ASN A 271 8.06 -4.33 11.28
N TYR A 272 7.11 -3.61 10.67
CA TYR A 272 5.68 -3.83 10.85
C TYR A 272 5.27 -5.30 10.71
N ASN A 273 4.62 -5.86 11.72
CA ASN A 273 4.40 -7.29 11.81
C ASN A 273 2.97 -7.66 12.22
N ASN A 274 2.23 -8.37 11.36
CA ASN A 274 0.90 -8.84 11.73
C ASN A 274 0.94 -10.11 12.59
N THR A 275 1.97 -10.94 12.46
CA THR A 275 2.16 -12.16 13.27
C THR A 275 2.16 -11.81 14.75
N THR A 276 2.82 -10.71 15.13
CA THR A 276 2.89 -10.26 16.54
C THR A 276 1.50 -9.91 17.07
N PHE A 277 0.76 -9.06 16.37
CA PHE A 277 -0.57 -8.63 16.80
C PHE A 277 -1.60 -9.75 16.78
N MET A 278 -1.47 -10.69 15.85
CA MET A 278 -2.28 -11.90 15.90
C MET A 278 -1.96 -12.63 17.20
N LEU A 279 -0.71 -13.02 17.48
CA LEU A 279 -0.32 -13.72 18.72
C LEU A 279 -0.70 -12.96 20.00
N LEU A 280 -0.67 -11.62 20.00
CA LEU A 280 -1.13 -10.82 21.14
C LEU A 280 -2.61 -11.04 21.48
N ALA A 281 -3.45 -11.42 20.51
CA ALA A 281 -4.81 -11.85 20.82
C ALA A 281 -4.84 -13.15 21.65
N ASP A 282 -3.95 -14.12 21.39
CA ASP A 282 -3.85 -15.32 22.24
C ASP A 282 -3.33 -14.96 23.63
N VAL A 283 -2.39 -14.00 23.73
CA VAL A 283 -1.90 -13.51 25.04
C VAL A 283 -3.05 -12.93 25.86
N VAL A 284 -3.92 -12.10 25.24
CA VAL A 284 -5.12 -11.58 25.91
C VAL A 284 -6.01 -12.73 26.38
N GLU A 285 -6.25 -13.73 25.54
CA GLU A 285 -7.08 -14.89 25.92
C GLU A 285 -6.48 -15.68 27.09
N LYS A 286 -5.17 -15.88 27.09
CA LYS A 286 -4.46 -16.59 28.17
C LYS A 286 -4.45 -15.81 29.47
N ALA A 287 -4.14 -14.52 29.43
CA ALA A 287 -4.03 -13.69 30.62
C ALA A 287 -5.39 -13.34 31.23
N SER A 288 -6.45 -13.24 30.41
CA SER A 288 -7.80 -12.89 30.88
C SER A 288 -8.70 -14.09 31.15
N GLU A 289 -8.37 -15.28 30.63
CA GLU A 289 -9.25 -16.45 30.58
C GLU A 289 -10.58 -16.19 29.84
N MET A 290 -10.62 -15.21 28.94
CA MET A 290 -11.78 -14.85 28.11
C MET A 290 -11.42 -14.98 26.63
N GLU A 291 -12.38 -15.37 25.78
CA GLU A 291 -12.20 -15.30 24.34
C GLU A 291 -11.95 -13.84 23.91
N PHE A 292 -11.07 -13.60 22.93
CA PHE A 292 -10.61 -12.25 22.59
C PHE A 292 -11.76 -11.29 22.25
N GLY A 293 -12.76 -11.78 21.50
CA GLY A 293 -13.96 -11.01 21.17
C GLY A 293 -14.81 -10.65 22.39
N GLU A 294 -14.90 -11.55 23.38
CA GLU A 294 -15.63 -11.29 24.63
C GLU A 294 -14.90 -10.28 25.49
N PHE A 295 -13.57 -10.40 25.61
CA PHE A 295 -12.75 -9.41 26.31
C PHE A 295 -12.95 -8.01 25.72
N MET A 296 -12.83 -7.88 24.39
CA MET A 296 -13.02 -6.60 23.70
C MET A 296 -14.41 -6.02 23.95
N GLN A 297 -15.45 -6.87 23.92
CA GLN A 297 -16.81 -6.44 24.17
C GLN A 297 -17.00 -5.92 25.61
N GLU A 298 -16.51 -6.64 26.62
CA GLU A 298 -16.72 -6.28 28.03
C GLU A 298 -15.83 -5.13 28.50
N ARG A 299 -14.58 -5.10 28.05
CA ARG A 299 -13.55 -4.20 28.59
C ARG A 299 -13.39 -2.90 27.80
N ILE A 300 -13.80 -2.88 26.53
CA ILE A 300 -13.60 -1.72 25.65
C ILE A 300 -14.91 -1.25 25.02
N PHE A 301 -15.59 -2.10 24.25
CA PHE A 301 -16.74 -1.65 23.44
C PHE A 301 -17.94 -1.25 24.30
N LYS A 302 -18.34 -2.07 25.29
CA LYS A 302 -19.48 -1.74 26.16
C LYS A 302 -19.24 -0.47 27.00
N PRO A 303 -18.09 -0.30 27.69
CA PRO A 303 -17.82 0.92 28.44
C PRO A 303 -17.87 2.20 27.60
N LEU A 304 -17.43 2.14 26.34
CA LEU A 304 -17.50 3.25 25.39
C LEU A 304 -18.86 3.41 24.71
N GLY A 305 -19.79 2.47 24.92
CA GLY A 305 -21.08 2.46 24.24
C GLY A 305 -20.99 2.15 22.74
N MET A 306 -19.94 1.46 22.30
CA MET A 306 -19.73 0.99 20.92
C MET A 306 -20.57 -0.28 20.65
N THR A 307 -21.89 -0.13 20.58
CA THR A 307 -22.86 -1.24 20.60
C THR A 307 -22.98 -2.01 19.28
N ASN A 308 -22.43 -1.47 18.19
CA ASN A 308 -22.38 -2.08 16.87
C ASN A 308 -20.92 -2.42 16.47
N SER A 309 -20.03 -2.55 17.46
CA SER A 309 -18.67 -3.02 17.26
C SER A 309 -18.51 -4.45 17.77
N THR A 310 -17.80 -5.28 17.01
CA THR A 310 -17.49 -6.66 17.37
C THR A 310 -16.11 -7.05 16.84
N ILE A 311 -15.55 -8.14 17.38
CA ILE A 311 -14.44 -8.83 16.72
C ILE A 311 -14.99 -9.88 15.77
N LYS A 312 -14.49 -9.86 14.54
CA LYS A 312 -14.63 -10.90 13.53
C LYS A 312 -13.52 -11.93 13.74
N THR A 313 -13.87 -13.14 14.14
CA THR A 313 -12.91 -14.18 14.56
C THR A 313 -12.74 -15.29 13.53
N HIS A 314 -13.62 -15.38 12.53
CA HIS A 314 -13.51 -16.38 11.47
C HIS A 314 -14.15 -15.92 10.15
N GLN A 315 -13.72 -16.56 9.06
CA GLN A 315 -14.26 -16.30 7.73
C GLN A 315 -15.75 -16.68 7.68
N GLY A 316 -16.55 -15.86 7.01
CA GLY A 316 -17.99 -16.08 6.89
C GLY A 316 -18.80 -15.87 8.17
N GLN A 317 -18.22 -15.31 9.25
CA GLN A 317 -18.98 -14.93 10.44
C GLN A 317 -20.12 -13.97 10.07
N VAL A 318 -21.32 -14.27 10.56
CA VAL A 318 -22.50 -13.43 10.35
C VAL A 318 -22.48 -12.28 11.35
N ILE A 319 -22.26 -11.07 10.84
CA ILE A 319 -22.31 -9.82 11.62
C ILE A 319 -23.48 -9.00 11.09
N PRO A 320 -24.58 -8.86 11.85
CA PRO A 320 -25.74 -8.08 11.42
C PRO A 320 -25.35 -6.63 11.10
N GLY A 321 -25.83 -6.10 9.98
CA GLY A 321 -25.55 -4.72 9.57
C GLY A 321 -24.17 -4.47 8.98
N SER A 322 -23.30 -5.49 8.86
CA SER A 322 -22.00 -5.34 8.20
C SER A 322 -22.12 -5.29 6.67
N GLY A 323 -21.36 -4.41 6.05
CA GLY A 323 -21.16 -4.35 4.61
C GLY A 323 -20.35 -5.54 4.09
N GLN A 324 -20.50 -5.82 2.79
CA GLN A 324 -19.72 -6.81 2.06
C GLN A 324 -18.52 -6.18 1.38
N GLY A 325 -17.38 -6.87 1.36
CA GLY A 325 -16.19 -6.45 0.64
C GLY A 325 -16.22 -6.81 -0.84
N TYR A 326 -15.73 -5.90 -1.69
CA TYR A 326 -15.68 -6.06 -3.14
C TYR A 326 -14.27 -5.78 -3.68
N VAL A 327 -13.95 -6.45 -4.79
CA VAL A 327 -12.81 -6.10 -5.66
C VAL A 327 -13.28 -6.07 -7.11
N ALA A 328 -12.54 -5.39 -7.98
CA ALA A 328 -12.81 -5.43 -9.42
C ALA A 328 -12.79 -6.88 -9.95
N ALA A 329 -13.70 -7.18 -10.88
CA ALA A 329 -13.75 -8.45 -11.58
C ALA A 329 -13.06 -8.33 -12.94
N SER A 330 -12.38 -9.39 -13.37
CA SER A 330 -11.64 -9.42 -14.65
C SER A 330 -12.50 -9.28 -15.90
N GLY A 331 -13.82 -9.36 -15.77
CA GLY A 331 -14.79 -9.14 -16.86
C GLY A 331 -15.58 -7.84 -16.72
N GLY A 332 -15.10 -6.90 -15.90
CA GLY A 332 -15.82 -5.67 -15.55
C GLY A 332 -16.73 -5.83 -14.33
N GLY A 333 -17.01 -4.71 -13.68
CA GLY A 333 -17.80 -4.65 -12.45
C GLY A 333 -17.07 -5.22 -11.22
N TYR A 334 -17.84 -5.70 -10.25
CA TYR A 334 -17.31 -6.11 -8.95
C TYR A 334 -17.63 -7.56 -8.60
N ARG A 335 -16.70 -8.21 -7.90
CA ARG A 335 -16.93 -9.53 -7.27
C ARG A 335 -16.80 -9.42 -5.77
N TYR A 336 -17.69 -10.12 -5.07
CA TYR A 336 -17.60 -10.29 -3.63
C TYR A 336 -16.33 -11.05 -3.25
N VAL A 337 -15.65 -10.59 -2.20
CA VAL A 337 -14.56 -11.31 -1.56
C VAL A 337 -14.77 -11.37 -0.05
N THR A 338 -14.26 -12.43 0.55
CA THR A 338 -14.22 -12.57 2.00
C THR A 338 -12.98 -11.89 2.57
N ASP A 339 -13.12 -11.33 3.76
CA ASP A 339 -12.02 -10.70 4.48
C ASP A 339 -11.04 -11.73 5.07
N PHE A 340 -9.88 -11.24 5.50
CA PHE A 340 -8.81 -12.00 6.16
C PHE A 340 -9.11 -12.25 7.65
N ALA A 341 -10.25 -12.87 7.92
CA ALA A 341 -10.83 -12.96 9.27
C ALA A 341 -10.05 -13.83 10.27
N GLY A 342 -9.06 -14.62 9.82
CA GLY A 342 -8.13 -15.34 10.71
C GLY A 342 -7.14 -14.43 11.44
N ALA A 343 -7.12 -13.13 11.12
CA ALA A 343 -6.14 -12.18 11.63
C ALA A 343 -6.59 -11.29 12.78
N TYR A 344 -7.61 -11.70 13.55
CA TYR A 344 -8.00 -10.94 14.73
C TYR A 344 -6.81 -10.72 15.69
N GLY A 345 -6.78 -9.54 16.29
CA GLY A 345 -5.60 -9.00 16.97
C GLY A 345 -4.83 -8.03 16.08
N ALA A 346 -4.45 -8.46 14.88
CA ALA A 346 -3.89 -7.57 13.85
C ALA A 346 -4.95 -6.84 13.03
N SER A 347 -6.12 -7.46 12.90
CA SER A 347 -7.34 -6.98 12.24
C SER A 347 -8.56 -7.40 13.09
N GLY A 348 -9.72 -7.56 12.47
CA GLY A 348 -10.89 -8.21 13.03
C GLY A 348 -11.91 -7.26 13.65
N VAL A 349 -11.57 -6.01 13.97
CA VAL A 349 -12.59 -5.06 14.45
C VAL A 349 -13.53 -4.73 13.29
N ASN A 350 -14.81 -5.08 13.47
CA ASN A 350 -15.91 -4.60 12.64
C ASN A 350 -16.66 -3.55 13.45
N THR A 351 -16.81 -2.35 12.90
CA THR A 351 -17.40 -1.20 13.62
C THR A 351 -18.15 -0.29 12.66
N THR A 352 -18.78 0.76 13.18
CA THR A 352 -19.54 1.74 12.41
C THR A 352 -18.88 3.13 12.52
N ALA A 353 -19.22 4.04 11.61
CA ALA A 353 -18.79 5.43 11.70
C ALA A 353 -19.29 6.11 12.98
N HIS A 354 -20.44 5.65 13.52
CA HIS A 354 -20.98 6.14 14.79
C HIS A 354 -20.26 5.61 16.04
N ASP A 355 -19.70 4.40 15.98
CA ASP A 355 -19.03 3.81 17.14
C ASP A 355 -17.56 4.20 17.20
N ILE A 356 -16.87 4.33 16.05
CA ILE A 356 -15.45 4.68 16.03
C ILE A 356 -15.14 6.08 16.58
N VAL A 357 -16.08 7.04 16.47
CA VAL A 357 -15.93 8.36 17.10
C VAL A 357 -15.98 8.29 18.63
N LYS A 358 -16.58 7.25 19.22
CA LYS A 358 -16.54 7.00 20.67
C LYS A 358 -15.17 6.49 21.11
N TRP A 359 -14.51 5.72 20.24
CA TRP A 359 -13.10 5.36 20.44
C TRP A 359 -12.19 6.60 20.37
N MET A 360 -12.42 7.52 19.42
CA MET A 360 -11.70 8.81 19.39
C MET A 360 -11.89 9.60 20.70
N GLY A 361 -13.13 9.71 21.17
CA GLY A 361 -13.44 10.40 22.43
C GLY A 361 -12.76 9.78 23.66
N ASN A 362 -12.36 8.50 23.61
CA ASN A 362 -11.63 7.86 24.71
C ASN A 362 -10.26 8.50 24.96
N PHE A 363 -9.59 9.03 23.93
CA PHE A 363 -8.31 9.73 24.09
C PHE A 363 -8.45 11.05 24.87
N ARG A 364 -9.66 11.63 24.95
CA ARG A 364 -9.97 12.81 25.75
C ARG A 364 -10.56 12.44 27.11
N ASP A 365 -11.59 11.60 27.08
CA ASP A 365 -12.43 11.33 28.25
C ASP A 365 -11.83 10.26 29.17
N HIS A 366 -10.85 9.50 28.67
CA HIS A 366 -10.16 8.44 29.38
C HIS A 366 -11.12 7.42 30.02
N THR A 367 -12.25 7.15 29.35
CA THR A 367 -13.34 6.33 29.87
C THR A 367 -12.89 4.88 30.08
N VAL A 368 -12.06 4.36 29.17
CA VAL A 368 -11.42 3.04 29.27
C VAL A 368 -9.96 3.24 29.69
N GLY A 369 -9.58 2.64 30.82
CA GLY A 369 -8.20 2.57 31.31
C GLY A 369 -7.68 3.83 32.03
N GLY A 370 -8.39 4.95 31.95
CA GLY A 370 -7.94 6.21 32.57
C GLY A 370 -6.73 6.84 31.85
N PRO A 371 -6.23 7.99 32.34
CA PRO A 371 -5.12 8.70 31.70
C PRO A 371 -3.86 7.85 31.60
N GLU A 372 -3.55 7.04 32.63
CA GLU A 372 -2.38 6.16 32.64
C GLU A 372 -2.39 5.14 31.49
N ALA A 373 -3.57 4.64 31.09
CA ALA A 373 -3.68 3.73 29.95
C ALA A 373 -3.44 4.46 28.63
N ILE A 374 -3.93 5.70 28.51
CA ILE A 374 -3.73 6.52 27.30
C ILE A 374 -2.27 6.94 27.15
N ASP A 375 -1.63 7.34 28.25
CA ASP A 375 -0.20 7.65 28.29
C ASP A 375 0.62 6.43 27.84
N SER A 376 0.30 5.24 28.37
CA SER A 376 0.97 3.99 27.97
C SER A 376 0.71 3.64 26.49
N LEU A 377 -0.54 3.71 26.04
CA LEU A 377 -0.93 3.39 24.66
C LEU A 377 -0.25 4.30 23.62
N THR A 378 0.01 5.55 24.00
CA THR A 378 0.58 6.59 23.13
C THR A 378 2.08 6.80 23.32
N GLU A 379 2.71 6.08 24.25
CA GLU A 379 4.15 6.12 24.45
C GLU A 379 4.89 5.49 23.27
N ARG A 380 5.67 6.33 22.57
CA ARG A 380 6.44 5.92 21.39
C ARG A 380 7.54 4.92 21.76
N GLY A 381 7.70 3.89 20.93
CA GLY A 381 8.74 2.89 21.12
C GLY A 381 10.15 3.45 20.95
N ILE A 382 11.07 2.97 21.78
CA ILE A 382 12.51 3.32 21.73
C ILE A 382 13.28 2.09 21.25
N LEU A 383 14.08 2.25 20.20
CA LEU A 383 14.96 1.22 19.67
C LEU A 383 16.18 1.03 20.57
N THR A 384 16.89 -0.10 20.43
CA THR A 384 18.13 -0.35 21.19
C THR A 384 19.25 0.63 20.85
N SER A 385 19.16 1.34 19.73
CA SER A 385 20.03 2.48 19.37
C SER A 385 19.79 3.72 20.25
N GLY A 386 18.61 3.84 20.87
CA GLY A 386 18.13 5.04 21.55
C GLY A 386 17.18 5.88 20.70
N ASP A 387 16.98 5.55 19.42
CA ASP A 387 16.08 6.29 18.53
C ASP A 387 14.62 6.07 18.91
N THR A 388 13.82 7.14 18.83
CA THR A 388 12.38 7.08 19.08
C THR A 388 11.63 6.84 17.76
N THR A 389 10.79 5.82 17.72
CA THR A 389 9.95 5.49 16.57
C THR A 389 8.69 6.36 16.54
N ASN A 390 8.04 6.48 15.39
CA ASN A 390 6.72 7.11 15.27
C ASN A 390 5.56 6.13 15.53
N TYR A 391 5.82 5.04 16.25
CA TYR A 391 4.85 3.99 16.56
C TYR A 391 4.88 3.70 18.06
N ALA A 392 3.69 3.57 18.64
CA ALA A 392 3.45 3.22 20.03
C ALA A 392 2.80 1.84 20.11
N LEU A 393 1.99 1.56 21.13
CA LEU A 393 1.42 0.23 21.36
C LEU A 393 0.26 -0.09 20.40
N GLY A 394 0.56 -0.26 19.11
CA GLY A 394 -0.42 -0.52 18.04
C GLY A 394 -0.96 0.72 17.34
N LEU A 395 -0.44 1.90 17.66
CA LEU A 395 -0.90 3.22 17.21
C LEU A 395 0.28 4.02 16.64
N GLY A 396 0.11 4.68 15.50
CA GLY A 396 1.05 5.68 15.02
C GLY A 396 0.92 6.96 15.84
N VAL A 397 2.05 7.48 16.33
CA VAL A 397 2.11 8.71 17.12
C VAL A 397 3.21 9.58 16.53
N ARG A 398 2.81 10.67 15.87
CA ARG A 398 3.71 11.57 15.15
C ARG A 398 3.16 12.99 15.13
N GLU A 399 4.03 13.95 14.86
CA GLU A 399 3.61 15.32 14.55
C GLU A 399 3.26 15.44 13.06
N TRP A 400 2.31 16.31 12.74
CA TRP A 400 1.96 16.72 11.38
C TRP A 400 1.44 18.15 11.40
N ARG A 401 2.11 19.05 10.66
CA ARG A 401 1.77 20.48 10.55
C ARG A 401 1.49 21.13 11.92
N GLY A 402 2.44 20.99 12.84
CA GLY A 402 2.37 21.56 14.19
C GLY A 402 1.42 20.85 15.17
N GLN A 403 0.72 19.79 14.76
CA GLN A 403 -0.21 19.06 15.61
C GLN A 403 0.24 17.63 15.88
N MET A 404 0.08 17.16 17.12
CA MET A 404 0.21 15.74 17.42
C MET A 404 -0.90 14.96 16.72
N LEU A 405 -0.58 13.80 16.14
CA LEU A 405 -1.51 12.95 15.40
C LEU A 405 -1.38 11.50 15.86
N TYR A 406 -2.48 10.98 16.40
CA TYR A 406 -2.69 9.56 16.68
C TYR A 406 -3.37 8.92 15.47
N THR A 407 -2.69 8.04 14.76
CA THR A 407 -3.16 7.56 13.44
C THR A 407 -2.82 6.11 13.18
N HIS A 408 -3.63 5.48 12.32
CA HIS A 408 -3.29 4.21 11.69
C HIS A 408 -4.11 4.04 10.42
N THR A 409 -3.53 3.40 9.41
CA THR A 409 -4.24 2.99 8.18
C THR A 409 -4.61 1.51 8.22
N GLY A 410 -5.65 1.13 7.50
CA GLY A 410 -6.13 -0.25 7.42
C GLY A 410 -6.26 -0.71 5.98
N GLY A 411 -5.74 -1.90 5.68
CA GLY A 411 -5.93 -2.56 4.40
C GLY A 411 -6.20 -4.06 4.55
N GLU A 412 -7.25 -4.54 3.90
CA GLU A 412 -7.55 -5.97 3.69
C GLU A 412 -7.75 -6.25 2.19
N THR A 413 -8.19 -7.45 1.81
CA THR A 413 -8.47 -7.77 0.40
C THR A 413 -9.47 -6.78 -0.23
N SER A 414 -10.46 -6.35 0.54
CA SER A 414 -11.57 -5.49 0.09
C SER A 414 -11.66 -4.16 0.82
N PHE A 415 -11.22 -4.07 2.08
CA PHE A 415 -11.40 -2.86 2.87
C PHE A 415 -10.17 -1.96 2.86
N ARG A 416 -10.41 -0.65 2.86
CA ARG A 416 -9.40 0.41 3.05
C ARG A 416 -9.91 1.39 4.07
N THR A 417 -9.08 1.72 5.06
CA THR A 417 -9.49 2.55 6.20
C THR A 417 -8.40 3.54 6.55
N TRP A 418 -8.81 4.75 6.93
CA TRP A 418 -7.97 5.73 7.59
C TRP A 418 -8.58 6.09 8.94
N PHE A 419 -7.72 6.23 9.95
CA PHE A 419 -8.07 6.78 11.25
C PHE A 419 -7.02 7.80 11.65
N GLY A 420 -7.48 8.93 12.18
CA GLY A 420 -6.60 9.95 12.76
C GLY A 420 -7.33 10.82 13.78
N TYR A 421 -6.63 11.15 14.85
CA TYR A 421 -7.11 11.97 15.94
C TYR A 421 -5.99 12.91 16.42
N PHE A 422 -6.32 14.20 16.52
CA PHE A 422 -5.48 15.28 16.98
C PHE A 422 -5.86 15.63 18.42
N PRO A 423 -5.14 15.12 19.44
CA PRO A 423 -5.53 15.27 20.84
C PRO A 423 -5.53 16.72 21.32
N ASP A 424 -4.63 17.56 20.81
CA ASP A 424 -4.46 18.95 21.27
C ASP A 424 -5.65 19.86 20.88
N ILE A 425 -6.39 19.48 19.83
CA ILE A 425 -7.55 20.20 19.31
C ILE A 425 -8.85 19.39 19.39
N ASP A 426 -8.82 18.24 20.09
CA ASP A 426 -9.97 17.33 20.28
C ASP A 426 -10.74 17.06 18.97
N SER A 427 -10.00 16.72 17.91
CA SER A 427 -10.56 16.61 16.57
C SER A 427 -10.01 15.40 15.82
N GLY A 428 -10.76 14.83 14.88
CA GLY A 428 -10.32 13.62 14.17
C GLY A 428 -11.17 13.26 12.97
N LEU A 429 -10.62 12.42 12.10
CA LEU A 429 -11.30 11.87 10.94
C LEU A 429 -11.22 10.35 10.97
N PHE A 430 -12.28 9.73 10.47
CA PHE A 430 -12.28 8.33 10.14
C PHE A 430 -13.03 8.17 8.84
N PHE A 431 -12.49 7.34 7.95
CA PHE A 431 -13.22 6.88 6.79
C PHE A 431 -12.78 5.48 6.40
N SER A 432 -13.71 4.72 5.83
CA SER A 432 -13.50 3.34 5.44
C SER A 432 -14.34 3.01 4.23
N SER A 433 -13.81 2.21 3.31
CA SER A 433 -14.52 1.69 2.15
C SER A 433 -14.42 0.18 2.09
N ASN A 434 -15.46 -0.44 1.54
CA ASN A 434 -15.49 -1.86 1.21
C ASN A 434 -14.95 -2.15 -0.21
N HIS A 435 -14.07 -1.27 -0.72
CA HIS A 435 -13.30 -1.43 -1.96
C HIS A 435 -11.80 -1.10 -1.78
N PRO A 436 -10.86 -1.89 -2.37
CA PRO A 436 -9.43 -1.72 -2.15
C PRO A 436 -8.80 -0.52 -2.84
N SER A 437 -9.42 0.04 -3.88
CA SER A 437 -8.91 1.22 -4.60
C SER A 437 -9.36 2.54 -3.99
N PHE A 438 -9.98 2.52 -2.79
CA PHE A 438 -10.36 3.74 -2.09
C PHE A 438 -9.10 4.53 -1.70
N SER A 439 -9.00 5.79 -2.18
CA SER A 439 -7.85 6.65 -1.90
C SER A 439 -7.84 7.07 -0.44
N LEU A 440 -6.76 6.73 0.27
CA LEU A 440 -6.54 7.23 1.62
C LEU A 440 -5.97 8.65 1.62
N GLY A 441 -5.44 9.14 0.49
CA GLY A 441 -4.77 10.44 0.37
C GLY A 441 -5.66 11.64 0.69
N MET A 442 -6.98 11.51 0.49
CA MET A 442 -7.96 12.57 0.77
C MET A 442 -7.98 13.05 2.24
N TRP A 443 -7.31 12.34 3.16
CA TRP A 443 -7.25 12.76 4.56
C TRP A 443 -6.63 14.15 4.75
N THR A 444 -5.67 14.56 3.90
CA THR A 444 -5.02 15.88 4.01
C THR A 444 -5.98 16.99 3.61
N ASP A 445 -6.66 16.86 2.48
CA ASP A 445 -7.73 17.78 2.04
C ASP A 445 -8.81 17.94 3.12
N LEU A 446 -9.23 16.81 3.71
CA LEU A 446 -10.23 16.81 4.76
C LEU A 446 -9.72 17.41 6.07
N ALA A 447 -8.47 17.14 6.45
CA ALA A 447 -7.87 17.73 7.64
C ALA A 447 -7.71 19.24 7.49
N GLU A 448 -7.25 19.71 6.32
CA GLU A 448 -7.16 21.14 6.00
C GLU A 448 -8.55 21.79 6.05
N ALA A 449 -9.54 21.21 5.38
CA ALA A 449 -10.88 21.79 5.35
C ALA A 449 -11.54 21.87 6.73
N PHE A 450 -11.40 20.84 7.57
CA PHE A 450 -12.06 20.81 8.87
C PHE A 450 -11.26 21.47 10.00
N PHE A 451 -9.92 21.49 9.91
CA PHE A 451 -9.02 21.85 11.01
C PHE A 451 -7.91 22.83 10.62
N GLY A 452 -7.89 23.35 9.39
CA GLY A 452 -6.82 24.21 8.86
C GLY A 452 -6.48 25.40 9.75
N GLU A 453 -7.43 25.94 10.53
CA GLU A 453 -7.13 27.02 11.48
C GLU A 453 -6.17 26.66 12.62
N TYR A 454 -5.93 25.36 12.86
CA TYR A 454 -5.00 24.84 13.86
C TYR A 454 -3.71 24.29 13.27
N LEU A 455 -3.69 24.07 11.95
CA LEU A 455 -2.54 23.50 11.27
C LEU A 455 -1.56 24.61 10.94
N GLU A 456 -0.27 24.32 11.12
CA GLU A 456 0.76 25.17 10.53
C GLU A 456 0.61 25.17 9.01
N ALA A 457 0.93 26.29 8.37
CA ALA A 457 0.99 26.32 6.91
C ALA A 457 1.94 25.21 6.46
N GLU A 458 1.58 24.54 5.37
CA GLU A 458 2.54 23.68 4.71
C GLU A 458 3.72 24.59 4.37
N GLU A 459 4.90 24.28 4.92
CA GLU A 459 6.10 24.90 4.40
C GLU A 459 6.13 24.41 2.96
N GLU A 460 5.82 25.29 2.01
CA GLU A 460 6.37 25.17 0.67
C GLU A 460 7.87 25.09 0.94
N GLU A 461 8.42 23.88 0.97
CA GLU A 461 9.76 23.69 0.48
C GLU A 461 9.65 24.16 -0.97
N GLU A 462 9.78 25.48 -1.17
CA GLU A 462 10.35 26.06 -2.35
C GLU A 462 11.75 25.42 -2.47
N GLU A 463 11.79 24.15 -2.88
CA GLU A 463 12.73 23.82 -3.93
C GLU A 463 12.28 24.67 -5.12
N GLU A 464 12.69 25.95 -5.11
CA GLU A 464 12.91 26.72 -6.33
C GLU A 464 13.93 25.90 -7.14
N THR A 465 13.48 24.85 -7.80
CA THR A 465 14.19 24.31 -8.95
C THR A 465 13.81 25.22 -10.10
N THR A 466 14.33 26.44 -10.05
CA THR A 466 14.59 27.17 -11.28
C THR A 466 15.61 26.33 -12.03
N VAL A 467 15.12 25.42 -12.86
CA VAL A 467 15.94 24.70 -13.83
C VAL A 467 16.43 25.77 -14.80
N GLU A 468 17.62 26.32 -14.55
CA GLU A 468 18.28 27.21 -15.52
C GLU A 468 18.37 26.45 -16.85
N ALA A 469 18.00 27.10 -17.95
CA ALA A 469 18.14 26.53 -19.30
C ALA A 469 19.60 26.07 -19.52
N GLY A 470 19.83 24.76 -19.39
CA GLY A 470 21.16 24.15 -19.19
C GLY A 470 21.21 23.02 -18.15
N SER A 471 20.14 22.80 -17.37
CA SER A 471 20.03 21.80 -16.29
C SER A 471 18.98 20.70 -16.53
N VAL A 472 18.63 20.45 -17.80
CA VAL A 472 17.86 19.26 -18.22
C VAL A 472 18.84 18.15 -18.60
N PRO A 473 18.69 16.92 -18.07
CA PRO A 473 19.54 15.80 -18.44
C PRO A 473 19.47 15.54 -19.95
N THR A 474 20.63 15.36 -20.57
CA THR A 474 20.71 14.97 -21.98
C THR A 474 20.13 13.57 -22.18
N ALA A 475 19.72 13.25 -23.42
CA ALA A 475 19.30 11.88 -23.76
C ALA A 475 20.39 10.85 -23.42
N GLU A 476 21.67 11.22 -23.53
CA GLU A 476 22.81 10.37 -23.12
C GLU A 476 22.86 10.16 -21.60
N GLN A 477 22.53 11.17 -20.80
CA GLN A 477 22.44 11.06 -19.34
C GLN A 477 21.22 10.23 -18.91
N LEU A 478 20.07 10.41 -19.54
CA LEU A 478 18.87 9.60 -19.29
C LEU A 478 19.13 8.12 -19.61
N GLU A 479 19.76 7.85 -20.75
CA GLU A 479 20.18 6.49 -21.11
C GLU A 479 21.20 5.93 -20.11
N ALA A 480 22.15 6.76 -19.65
CA ALA A 480 23.11 6.38 -18.63
C ALA A 480 22.47 6.12 -17.25
N ILE A 481 21.28 6.65 -16.97
CA ILE A 481 20.49 6.33 -15.77
C ILE A 481 19.70 5.04 -15.95
N SER A 482 19.11 4.82 -17.12
CA SER A 482 18.24 3.68 -17.44
C SER A 482 18.81 2.32 -17.01
N GLY A 483 18.00 1.49 -16.36
CA GLY A 483 18.36 0.16 -15.86
C GLY A 483 17.91 -0.06 -14.42
N MET A 484 18.28 -1.21 -13.87
CA MET A 484 17.91 -1.59 -12.50
C MET A 484 18.87 -0.98 -11.48
N TRP A 485 18.34 -0.48 -10.36
CA TRP A 485 19.12 0.08 -9.26
C TRP A 485 18.75 -0.56 -7.94
N ARG A 486 19.76 -0.83 -7.10
CA ARG A 486 19.61 -1.48 -5.79
C ARG A 486 19.93 -0.49 -4.68
N PHE A 487 19.13 -0.51 -3.61
CA PHE A 487 19.46 0.18 -2.36
C PHE A 487 20.58 -0.56 -1.60
N ILE A 488 21.62 0.16 -1.20
CA ILE A 488 22.70 -0.40 -0.39
C ILE A 488 22.17 -0.54 1.05
N GLY A 489 21.99 -1.78 1.50
CA GLY A 489 21.51 -2.09 2.85
C GLY A 489 20.00 -2.33 2.98
N ALA A 490 19.25 -2.30 1.87
CA ALA A 490 17.83 -2.67 1.84
C ALA A 490 17.52 -3.60 0.64
N PRO A 491 16.59 -4.56 0.77
CA PRO A 491 16.25 -5.49 -0.32
C PRO A 491 15.31 -4.88 -1.37
N LEU A 492 15.33 -3.55 -1.53
CA LEU A 492 14.50 -2.80 -2.48
C LEU A 492 15.30 -2.51 -3.75
N MET A 493 14.62 -2.60 -4.89
CA MET A 493 15.15 -2.20 -6.19
C MET A 493 14.16 -1.31 -6.92
N ILE A 494 14.70 -0.40 -7.72
CA ILE A 494 13.96 0.49 -8.61
C ILE A 494 14.53 0.30 -10.00
N GLU A 495 13.68 -0.03 -10.96
CA GLU A 495 14.00 0.04 -12.37
C GLU A 495 13.73 1.46 -12.86
N TYR A 496 14.74 2.09 -13.48
CA TYR A 496 14.55 3.34 -14.18
C TYR A 496 14.49 3.06 -15.68
N THR A 497 13.49 3.58 -16.38
CA THR A 497 13.32 3.39 -17.82
C THR A 497 13.10 4.72 -18.50
N VAL A 498 13.63 4.89 -19.71
CA VAL A 498 13.38 6.07 -20.53
C VAL A 498 12.26 5.76 -21.53
N GLU A 499 11.18 6.52 -21.48
CA GLU A 499 10.04 6.43 -22.41
C GLU A 499 9.75 7.81 -22.97
N ASP A 500 9.70 7.94 -24.29
CA ASP A 500 9.48 9.21 -25.00
C ASP A 500 10.38 10.39 -24.58
N GLY A 501 11.57 10.10 -24.03
CA GLY A 501 12.54 11.09 -23.57
C GLY A 501 12.35 11.51 -22.10
N GLU A 502 11.43 10.88 -21.39
CA GLU A 502 11.18 11.08 -19.96
C GLU A 502 11.68 9.88 -19.17
N LEU A 503 12.04 10.10 -17.90
CA LEU A 503 12.47 9.04 -17.00
C LEU A 503 11.29 8.56 -16.17
N PHE A 504 11.18 7.25 -16.00
CA PHE A 504 10.21 6.61 -15.12
C PHE A 504 10.94 5.71 -14.13
N ALA A 505 10.38 5.57 -12.93
CA ALA A 505 10.88 4.73 -11.87
C ALA A 505 9.81 3.70 -11.49
N GLN A 506 10.18 2.42 -11.43
CA GLN A 506 9.32 1.34 -11.02
C GLN A 506 10.00 0.54 -9.92
N ALA A 507 9.49 0.65 -8.69
CA ALA A 507 9.89 -0.27 -7.64
C ALA A 507 9.32 -1.68 -7.94
N THR A 508 10.05 -2.72 -7.56
CA THR A 508 9.68 -4.11 -7.86
C THR A 508 8.24 -4.44 -7.42
N ASN A 509 7.35 -4.77 -8.38
CA ASN A 509 5.91 -5.03 -8.19
C ASN A 509 5.10 -3.84 -7.64
N GLN A 510 5.52 -2.61 -7.91
CA GLN A 510 4.74 -1.40 -7.72
C GLN A 510 4.35 -0.81 -9.08
N PRO A 511 3.33 0.07 -9.13
CA PRO A 511 3.11 0.92 -10.29
C PRO A 511 4.37 1.68 -10.66
N LYS A 512 4.46 2.01 -11.94
CA LYS A 512 5.51 2.85 -12.49
C LYS A 512 5.16 4.31 -12.21
N PHE A 513 6.15 5.14 -11.90
CA PHE A 513 5.96 6.57 -11.60
C PHE A 513 6.88 7.39 -12.48
N LYS A 514 6.39 8.53 -12.99
CA LYS A 514 7.24 9.52 -13.66
C LYS A 514 8.24 10.12 -12.66
N VAL A 515 9.47 10.34 -13.10
CA VAL A 515 10.51 11.06 -12.34
C VAL A 515 11.00 12.25 -13.16
N GLU A 516 10.86 13.44 -12.58
CA GLU A 516 11.11 14.70 -13.28
C GLU A 516 12.45 15.30 -12.88
N PRO A 517 13.27 15.78 -13.83
CA PRO A 517 14.56 16.35 -13.52
C PRO A 517 14.42 17.70 -12.82
N THR A 518 14.97 17.81 -11.62
CA THR A 518 15.20 19.08 -10.94
C THR A 518 16.58 19.67 -11.26
N SER A 519 17.49 18.85 -11.78
CA SER A 519 18.77 19.26 -12.34
C SER A 519 19.27 18.24 -13.38
N ASP A 520 20.52 18.36 -13.85
CA ASP A 520 21.14 17.41 -14.77
C ASP A 520 21.41 16.03 -14.16
N SER A 521 21.22 15.91 -12.84
CA SER A 521 21.56 14.73 -12.05
C SER A 521 20.57 14.41 -10.93
N THR A 522 19.63 15.30 -10.62
CA THR A 522 18.63 15.12 -9.57
C THR A 522 17.23 15.05 -10.15
N PHE A 523 16.40 14.14 -9.64
CA PHE A 523 15.06 13.89 -10.10
C PHE A 523 14.08 13.76 -8.93
N THR A 524 12.87 14.27 -9.06
CA THR A 524 11.79 14.14 -8.07
C THR A 524 10.75 13.13 -8.57
N PHE A 525 10.15 12.37 -7.66
CA PHE A 525 9.11 11.39 -8.00
C PHE A 525 7.75 12.11 -8.01
N VAL A 526 7.04 12.09 -9.14
CA VAL A 526 5.73 12.76 -9.25
C VAL A 526 4.73 12.08 -8.32
N GLY A 527 4.06 12.87 -7.48
CA GLY A 527 3.06 12.38 -6.51
C GLY A 527 3.62 11.65 -5.29
N VAL A 528 4.94 11.58 -5.13
CA VAL A 528 5.61 10.96 -3.97
C VAL A 528 6.62 11.96 -3.39
N PRO A 529 6.60 12.26 -2.08
CA PRO A 529 7.60 13.15 -1.47
C PRO A 529 8.95 12.44 -1.35
N ALA A 530 9.61 12.24 -2.50
CA ALA A 530 10.89 11.59 -2.66
C ALA A 530 11.66 12.20 -3.84
N SER A 531 12.99 12.16 -3.78
CA SER A 531 13.87 12.50 -4.89
C SER A 531 15.05 11.54 -4.99
N VAL A 532 15.78 11.58 -6.10
CA VAL A 532 16.99 10.79 -6.32
C VAL A 532 18.05 11.63 -7.01
N THR A 533 19.27 11.57 -6.50
CA THR A 533 20.45 12.21 -7.09
C THR A 533 21.38 11.15 -7.68
N PHE A 534 21.59 11.15 -8.99
CA PHE A 534 22.54 10.30 -9.71
C PHE A 534 23.92 10.94 -9.77
N HIS A 535 24.94 10.19 -9.36
CA HIS A 535 26.33 10.66 -9.36
C HIS A 535 27.01 10.26 -10.66
N PHE A 536 27.18 11.21 -11.58
CA PHE A 536 27.84 11.00 -12.87
C PHE A 536 29.38 11.10 -12.77
N GLU A 537 30.08 10.25 -13.52
CA GLU A 537 31.54 10.26 -13.68
C GLU A 537 31.95 11.16 -14.87
N GLU A 538 33.26 11.48 -14.99
CA GLU A 538 33.77 12.36 -16.07
C GLU A 538 33.47 11.87 -17.50
N ASP A 539 33.19 10.58 -17.68
CA ASP A 539 32.85 9.96 -18.96
C ASP A 539 31.34 9.95 -19.26
N GLY A 540 30.52 10.55 -18.40
CA GLY A 540 29.07 10.63 -18.54
C GLY A 540 28.31 9.39 -18.09
N THR A 541 28.98 8.37 -17.56
CA THR A 541 28.33 7.20 -16.97
C THR A 541 27.90 7.48 -15.52
N THR A 542 26.90 6.75 -15.03
CA THR A 542 26.55 6.75 -13.60
C THR A 542 26.36 5.33 -13.10
N THR A 543 26.86 5.07 -11.89
CA THR A 543 26.74 3.77 -11.20
C THR A 543 26.31 3.91 -9.74
N ARG A 544 26.17 5.15 -9.26
CA ARG A 544 25.84 5.47 -7.87
C ARG A 544 24.74 6.53 -7.86
N ALA A 545 23.81 6.38 -6.94
CA ALA A 545 22.77 7.36 -6.69
C ALA A 545 22.50 7.49 -5.20
N THR A 546 21.81 8.55 -4.80
CA THR A 546 21.30 8.75 -3.45
C THR A 546 19.80 8.98 -3.54
N HIS A 547 19.00 8.18 -2.83
CA HIS A 547 17.57 8.37 -2.71
C HIS A 547 17.24 9.18 -1.46
N HIS A 548 16.37 10.16 -1.60
CA HIS A 548 15.98 11.10 -0.57
C HIS A 548 14.50 10.89 -0.26
N GLN A 549 14.21 10.16 0.83
CA GLN A 549 12.85 9.98 1.35
C GLN A 549 12.95 9.68 2.85
N GLY A 550 13.04 10.75 3.65
CA GLY A 550 13.57 10.67 5.00
C GLY A 550 15.11 10.67 4.97
N PRO A 551 15.81 9.79 5.72
CA PRO A 551 17.28 9.71 5.65
C PRO A 551 17.79 9.30 4.26
N ASP A 552 18.87 9.93 3.82
CA ASP A 552 19.55 9.61 2.57
C ASP A 552 19.93 8.14 2.48
N SER A 553 19.46 7.49 1.42
CA SER A 553 19.66 6.06 1.19
C SER A 553 20.50 5.85 -0.07
N PRO A 554 21.74 5.33 0.06
CA PRO A 554 22.61 5.14 -1.10
C PRO A 554 22.13 4.00 -2.00
N MET A 555 22.28 4.18 -3.31
CA MET A 555 21.90 3.25 -4.36
C MET A 555 23.08 2.98 -5.31
N GLU A 556 23.07 1.81 -5.93
CA GLU A 556 24.01 1.45 -6.99
C GLU A 556 23.30 0.84 -8.19
N LYS A 557 23.83 1.13 -9.39
CA LYS A 557 23.29 0.61 -10.64
C LYS A 557 23.66 -0.87 -10.78
N VAL A 558 22.65 -1.69 -11.00
CA VAL A 558 22.79 -3.11 -11.31
C VAL A 558 23.05 -3.22 -12.81
N VAL A 559 24.29 -3.50 -13.18
CA VAL A 559 24.67 -3.84 -14.55
C VAL A 559 24.85 -5.35 -14.62
N ALA A 560 23.75 -6.02 -14.93
CA ALA A 560 23.68 -7.45 -15.15
C ALA A 560 24.12 -7.79 -16.57
N PRO A 561 25.21 -8.53 -16.82
CA PRO A 561 25.35 -9.17 -18.12
C PRO A 561 24.24 -10.21 -18.30
N ASP A 562 23.64 -10.25 -19.49
CA ASP A 562 22.74 -11.34 -19.88
C ASP A 562 23.46 -12.68 -19.66
N MET A 563 22.83 -13.57 -18.92
CA MET A 563 23.34 -14.93 -18.73
C MET A 563 22.97 -15.78 -19.94
N THR A 564 23.94 -16.53 -20.45
CA THR A 564 23.65 -17.58 -21.42
C THR A 564 22.79 -18.69 -20.78
N GLU A 565 22.06 -19.45 -21.59
CA GLU A 565 21.31 -20.62 -21.09
C GLU A 565 22.22 -21.60 -20.31
N GLU A 566 23.49 -21.73 -20.70
CA GLU A 566 24.46 -22.58 -20.01
C GLU A 566 24.77 -22.06 -18.59
N GLU A 567 24.87 -20.75 -18.43
CA GLU A 567 25.08 -20.12 -17.11
C GLU A 567 23.82 -20.19 -16.25
N LEU A 568 22.63 -19.95 -16.85
CA LEU A 568 21.34 -20.10 -16.17
C LEU A 568 21.08 -21.54 -15.70
N ALA A 569 21.61 -22.54 -16.42
CA ALA A 569 21.41 -23.95 -16.08
C ALA A 569 21.90 -24.29 -14.65
N ALA A 570 22.88 -23.55 -14.12
CA ALA A 570 23.40 -23.73 -12.77
C ALA A 570 22.33 -23.50 -11.67
N PHE A 571 21.35 -22.64 -11.94
CA PHE A 571 20.29 -22.20 -11.02
C PHE A 571 19.00 -23.03 -11.13
N THR A 572 18.88 -23.86 -12.16
CA THR A 572 17.72 -24.75 -12.33
C THR A 572 17.66 -25.83 -11.24
N GLY A 573 16.46 -26.31 -10.94
CA GLY A 573 16.26 -27.42 -10.01
C GLY A 573 15.03 -27.27 -9.13
N ARG A 574 14.91 -28.16 -8.15
CA ARG A 574 13.84 -28.11 -7.15
C ARG A 574 14.40 -27.56 -5.85
N PHE A 575 13.69 -26.64 -5.24
CA PHE A 575 14.10 -25.95 -4.03
C PHE A 575 12.99 -26.04 -2.99
N ILE A 576 13.33 -26.49 -1.79
CA ILE A 576 12.39 -26.67 -0.68
C ILE A 576 12.67 -25.63 0.42
N ASN A 577 11.61 -25.00 0.92
CA ASN A 577 11.67 -24.25 2.18
C ASN A 577 11.02 -25.09 3.27
N ASP A 578 11.79 -25.41 4.30
CA ASP A 578 11.35 -26.26 5.41
C ASP A 578 10.43 -25.48 6.37
N GLU A 579 10.51 -24.14 6.44
CA GLU A 579 9.66 -23.31 7.32
C GLU A 579 8.18 -23.34 6.89
N LEU A 580 7.95 -23.21 5.58
CA LEU A 580 6.65 -23.15 4.91
C LEU A 580 6.19 -24.50 4.34
N GLU A 581 7.06 -25.52 4.40
CA GLU A 581 6.83 -26.84 3.81
C GLU A 581 6.47 -26.77 2.31
N THR A 582 7.12 -25.87 1.57
CA THR A 582 6.82 -25.60 0.15
C THR A 582 7.99 -25.85 -0.79
N ILE A 583 7.69 -26.11 -2.07
CA ILE A 583 8.67 -26.45 -3.11
C ILE A 583 8.46 -25.58 -4.34
N TYR A 584 9.54 -24.95 -4.81
CA TYR A 584 9.65 -24.32 -6.12
C TYR A 584 10.45 -25.20 -7.08
N THR A 585 10.10 -25.14 -8.36
CA THR A 585 10.90 -25.71 -9.45
C THR A 585 11.32 -24.59 -10.36
N LEU A 586 12.63 -24.42 -10.56
CA LEU A 586 13.19 -23.45 -11.51
C LEU A 586 13.65 -24.19 -12.78
N THR A 587 13.17 -23.74 -13.93
CA THR A 587 13.43 -24.32 -15.27
C THR A 587 13.84 -23.22 -16.23
N ILE A 588 14.49 -23.60 -17.34
CA ILE A 588 14.73 -22.67 -18.45
C ILE A 588 13.64 -22.91 -19.49
N GLU A 589 12.92 -21.84 -19.84
CA GLU A 589 11.87 -21.83 -20.85
C GLU A 589 12.08 -20.60 -21.73
N GLU A 590 12.17 -20.82 -23.04
CA GLU A 590 12.36 -19.74 -24.04
C GLU A 590 13.60 -18.84 -23.76
N GLY A 591 14.65 -19.42 -23.17
CA GLY A 591 15.88 -18.71 -22.83
C GLY A 591 15.86 -17.99 -21.48
N GLU A 592 14.74 -18.00 -20.77
CA GLU A 592 14.57 -17.34 -19.47
C GLU A 592 14.46 -18.36 -18.33
N LEU A 593 14.89 -17.97 -17.14
CA LEU A 593 14.65 -18.76 -15.93
C LEU A 593 13.21 -18.54 -15.46
N LYS A 594 12.41 -19.60 -15.37
CA LYS A 594 11.03 -19.57 -14.88
C LYS A 594 10.90 -20.28 -13.54
N GLY A 595 10.11 -19.69 -12.65
CA GLY A 595 9.73 -20.29 -11.37
C GLY A 595 8.35 -20.91 -11.44
N HIS A 596 8.23 -22.16 -10.97
CA HIS A 596 6.97 -22.89 -10.88
C HIS A 596 6.68 -23.33 -9.45
N HIS A 597 5.42 -23.16 -9.06
CA HIS A 597 4.90 -23.61 -7.78
C HIS A 597 3.49 -24.17 -7.95
N ARG A 598 3.13 -25.17 -7.14
CA ARG A 598 1.89 -25.95 -7.35
C ARG A 598 0.60 -25.11 -7.28
N ARG A 599 0.59 -24.03 -6.50
CA ARG A 599 -0.58 -23.17 -6.26
C ARG A 599 -0.52 -21.80 -6.97
N LEU A 600 0.56 -21.52 -7.68
CA LEU A 600 0.83 -20.20 -8.25
C LEU A 600 1.04 -20.33 -9.75
N ASP A 601 0.77 -19.25 -10.48
CA ASP A 601 1.17 -19.14 -11.86
C ASP A 601 2.70 -19.10 -11.98
N SER A 602 3.22 -19.45 -13.16
CA SER A 602 4.64 -19.35 -13.44
C SER A 602 5.06 -17.88 -13.53
N PHE A 603 6.26 -17.57 -13.06
CA PHE A 603 6.82 -16.21 -13.10
C PHE A 603 8.26 -16.24 -13.62
N THR A 604 8.69 -15.14 -14.21
CA THR A 604 10.08 -14.95 -14.66
C THR A 604 10.99 -14.69 -13.47
N VAL A 605 12.20 -15.22 -13.52
CA VAL A 605 13.29 -14.95 -12.59
C VAL A 605 14.43 -14.32 -13.37
N THR A 606 14.67 -13.03 -13.13
CA THR A 606 15.58 -12.20 -13.93
C THR A 606 16.90 -12.03 -13.18
N HIS A 607 18.02 -12.29 -13.85
CA HIS A 607 19.36 -12.11 -13.30
C HIS A 607 19.63 -10.63 -13.03
N LEU A 608 20.24 -10.36 -11.88
CA LEU A 608 20.73 -9.06 -11.49
C LEU A 608 22.26 -9.10 -11.53
N VAL A 609 22.92 -9.20 -10.39
CA VAL A 609 24.38 -9.24 -10.33
C VAL A 609 24.84 -10.47 -9.56
N ASP A 610 25.93 -11.08 -10.00
CA ASP A 610 26.52 -12.28 -9.40
C ASP A 610 25.52 -13.45 -9.32
N ASP A 611 25.11 -13.83 -8.10
CA ASP A 611 24.14 -14.89 -7.82
C ASP A 611 22.80 -14.29 -7.32
N GLU A 612 22.54 -13.02 -7.59
CA GLU A 612 21.31 -12.30 -7.20
C GLU A 612 20.36 -12.16 -8.40
N PHE A 613 19.07 -12.35 -8.14
CA PHE A 613 17.99 -12.35 -9.10
C PHE A 613 16.77 -11.63 -8.52
N THR A 614 15.88 -11.15 -9.38
CA THR A 614 14.53 -10.71 -9.01
C THR A 614 13.50 -11.71 -9.52
N ALA A 615 12.35 -11.80 -8.88
CA ALA A 615 11.23 -12.60 -9.35
C ALA A 615 10.04 -11.72 -9.73
N GLY A 616 9.38 -12.03 -10.85
CA GLY A 616 8.09 -11.46 -11.26
C GLY A 616 6.91 -11.87 -10.35
N ALA A 617 7.21 -12.27 -9.12
CA ALA A 617 6.25 -12.62 -8.09
C ALA A 617 6.51 -11.74 -6.86
N TRP A 618 5.57 -10.87 -6.51
CA TRP A 618 5.71 -9.86 -5.46
C TRP A 618 6.14 -10.38 -4.09
N PHE A 619 5.78 -11.62 -3.76
CA PHE A 619 6.14 -12.28 -2.49
C PHE A 619 7.54 -12.92 -2.52
N LEU A 620 8.20 -13.01 -3.69
CA LEU A 620 9.57 -13.52 -3.89
C LEU A 620 10.53 -12.43 -4.40
N GLY A 621 10.21 -11.15 -4.15
CA GLY A 621 10.88 -9.96 -4.70
C GLY A 621 12.35 -10.16 -5.10
N GLY A 622 13.24 -10.44 -4.14
CA GLY A 622 14.65 -10.75 -4.41
C GLY A 622 15.03 -12.20 -4.08
N LEU A 623 15.86 -12.82 -4.92
CA LEU A 623 16.46 -14.14 -4.73
C LEU A 623 17.99 -14.04 -4.71
N LYS A 624 18.63 -14.53 -3.66
CA LYS A 624 20.09 -14.58 -3.53
C LYS A 624 20.55 -16.03 -3.45
N PHE A 625 21.06 -16.56 -4.56
CA PHE A 625 21.59 -17.93 -4.60
C PHE A 625 22.89 -18.04 -3.82
N GLN A 626 23.10 -19.22 -3.25
CA GLN A 626 24.31 -19.57 -2.53
C GLN A 626 24.95 -20.81 -3.16
N ARG A 627 26.28 -20.80 -3.24
CA ARG A 627 27.09 -21.90 -3.77
C ARG A 627 27.90 -22.56 -2.67
N ASP A 628 28.14 -23.86 -2.82
CA ASP A 628 29.13 -24.57 -2.01
C ASP A 628 30.57 -24.23 -2.44
N PRO A 629 31.61 -24.70 -1.71
CA PRO A 629 33.01 -24.46 -2.08
C PRO A 629 33.44 -25.05 -3.44
N THR A 630 32.61 -25.88 -4.08
CA THR A 630 32.85 -26.42 -5.42
C THR A 630 32.22 -25.57 -6.53
N GLY A 631 31.48 -24.52 -6.16
CA GLY A 631 30.77 -23.63 -7.07
C GLY A 631 29.35 -24.09 -7.43
N LYS A 632 28.85 -25.17 -6.81
CA LYS A 632 27.51 -25.70 -7.07
C LYS A 632 26.48 -24.92 -6.27
N VAL A 633 25.42 -24.44 -6.92
CA VAL A 633 24.26 -23.82 -6.25
C VAL A 633 23.60 -24.84 -5.31
N ILE A 634 23.49 -24.48 -4.03
CA ILE A 634 22.92 -25.29 -2.95
C ILE A 634 21.55 -24.79 -2.46
N GLY A 635 21.14 -23.60 -2.90
CA GLY A 635 19.87 -23.00 -2.51
C GLY A 635 19.86 -21.50 -2.77
N PHE A 636 18.82 -20.82 -2.32
CA PHE A 636 18.72 -19.36 -2.36
C PHE A 636 18.00 -18.81 -1.11
N LEU A 637 18.33 -17.59 -0.74
CA LEU A 637 17.55 -16.77 0.18
C LEU A 637 16.52 -15.98 -0.63
N ALA A 638 15.29 -15.92 -0.16
CA ALA A 638 14.23 -15.11 -0.74
C ALA A 638 13.76 -14.04 0.25
N GLY A 639 13.31 -12.89 -0.27
CA GLY A 639 12.74 -11.82 0.53
C GLY A 639 11.73 -10.97 -0.22
N SER A 640 10.77 -10.42 0.53
CA SER A 640 9.77 -9.46 0.07
C SER A 640 9.43 -8.50 1.21
N GLY A 641 9.85 -7.23 1.07
CA GLY A 641 9.60 -6.15 2.01
C GLY A 641 10.01 -6.47 3.45
N ARG A 642 9.01 -6.88 4.26
CA ARG A 642 9.10 -7.09 5.72
C ARG A 642 9.53 -8.51 6.09
N THR A 643 9.57 -9.42 5.11
CA THR A 643 10.07 -10.78 5.27
C THR A 643 11.36 -10.93 4.45
N ARG A 644 12.47 -11.28 5.09
CA ARG A 644 13.83 -11.27 4.55
C ARG A 644 14.51 -12.60 4.82
N ASP A 645 15.49 -13.01 4.02
CA ASP A 645 16.34 -14.18 4.34
C ASP A 645 15.57 -15.49 4.59
N VAL A 646 14.56 -15.79 3.77
CA VAL A 646 13.85 -17.07 3.79
C VAL A 646 14.62 -18.10 2.96
N TRP A 647 15.11 -19.15 3.59
CA TRP A 647 16.03 -20.09 2.94
C TRP A 647 15.29 -21.21 2.17
N PHE A 648 15.61 -21.34 0.88
CA PHE A 648 15.17 -22.42 0.02
C PHE A 648 16.35 -23.29 -0.37
N ARG A 649 16.40 -24.51 0.17
CA ARG A 649 17.47 -25.47 -0.09
C ARG A 649 17.23 -26.23 -1.38
N ARG A 650 18.26 -26.39 -2.22
CA ARG A 650 18.20 -27.26 -3.40
C ARG A 650 18.02 -28.72 -2.97
N MET A 651 17.06 -29.40 -3.59
CA MET A 651 16.82 -30.83 -3.41
C MET A 651 17.86 -31.64 -4.20
N GLU A 652 18.28 -32.76 -3.63
CA GLU A 652 19.23 -33.70 -4.27
C GLU A 652 18.65 -34.43 -5.48
#